data_AF-A0AAD9GGK4-F1
#
_entry.id   AF-A0AAD9GGK4-F1
#
_cell.length_a   1.000
_cell.length_b   1.000
_cell.length_c   1.000
_cell.angle_alpha   90.00
_cell.angle_beta   90.00
_cell.angle_gamma   90.00
#
_symmetry.space_group_name_H-M   'P 1'
#
loop_
_entity.id
_entity.type
_entity.pdbx_description
1 polymer ?
#
loop_
_entity_poly.entity_id
_entity_poly.type
_entity_poly.pdbx_seq_one_letter_code
_entity_poly.pdbx_strand_id
1 'polypeptide(L)'
;MKLNIQRPKGASEGKGKYSSKGGGRKGKSQKHPKGAIDKSRTGSKKPNQKAKKAATKANLPNNVRNKNDGNKKSHEDDAKPVPGKTSRASSRTQGGLPKGTKGKQKKGGKKESATPVKAVKKEIKKSKEEQKKDLNKLYSRLLVEHRKHDVVKATITELLKGIDGDNYCVISNKRHISRILQACLKYGDTAVRSLIFQKVKADFTLVNLNAHSSRFLVKLYNYCNTEVKEFLKNAFFSDKCRSLLFSRYGSDVMDTIYQKLKNKEQLDVLKHYVVSNFFLLEEGALKKIESVGSLNQFAAVIGGSQSRDSCVENLKRCVLKMVDKAQLVASLSHDLVYLYWKLTDAKAELISHLHKVFGQLLSTRNGTVVICDLFSYADKKMRKSMLKGLRTDFPEAVYNRVNVSLLIKAIHCTDDTKLSIDCLLRPLQDDLQKVVCHQYGHLFVRSILEPPKDVHSATSLKDPSVRQEELQSFLLPLLVDMFKSLQLREIIESKYASQILMGVLRASKDAAILHSIVDEIRDDAADEMSLLKNLDTLRFVQTLVKKPGPLLDELRPYALIWPAIKESCHRILTNKCVFLLVDIMEAAMKHNDIECISDFKGKITVEKIQELCKSFDKKKEKHAGLDILMKLLTE
;
A
#
# COMPACT_ATOMS: atom_id res chain seq x y z
N MET A 1 -17.62 -15.00 5.04
CA MET A 1 -17.18 -15.66 3.79
C MET A 1 -15.67 -15.92 3.86
N LYS A 2 -15.17 -17.06 3.37
CA LYS A 2 -13.73 -17.36 3.29
C LYS A 2 -13.27 -17.15 1.84
N LEU A 3 -12.27 -16.30 1.60
CA LEU A 3 -11.64 -16.19 0.29
C LEU A 3 -10.52 -17.23 0.16
N ASN A 4 -10.73 -18.22 -0.70
CA ASN A 4 -9.79 -19.32 -0.94
C ASN A 4 -9.01 -19.04 -2.23
N ILE A 5 -7.76 -18.57 -2.12
CA ILE A 5 -6.95 -18.19 -3.29
C ILE A 5 -6.31 -19.44 -3.89
N GLN A 6 -6.95 -20.03 -4.89
CA GLN A 6 -6.31 -21.01 -5.77
C GLN A 6 -5.26 -20.32 -6.63
N ARG A 7 -4.08 -20.94 -6.76
CA ARG A 7 -3.09 -20.60 -7.79
C ARG A 7 -3.38 -21.41 -9.05
N PRO A 8 -3.31 -20.82 -10.26
CA PRO A 8 -3.40 -21.60 -11.49
C PRO A 8 -2.22 -22.56 -11.61
N LYS A 9 -2.45 -23.72 -12.22
CA LYS A 9 -1.39 -24.65 -12.65
C LYS A 9 -1.00 -24.29 -14.08
N GLY A 10 0.29 -24.07 -14.33
CA GLY A 10 0.82 -24.04 -15.69
C GLY A 10 0.96 -25.46 -16.25
N ALA A 11 0.65 -25.64 -17.53
CA ALA A 11 0.84 -26.91 -18.23
C ALA A 11 2.25 -27.02 -18.85
N SER A 12 2.60 -28.24 -19.25
CA SER A 12 3.69 -28.55 -20.19
C SER A 12 3.20 -28.40 -21.64
N GLU A 13 3.98 -28.50 -22.73
CA GLU A 13 5.37 -28.95 -22.95
C GLU A 13 6.15 -27.97 -23.86
N GLY A 14 7.42 -28.27 -24.19
CA GLY A 14 8.20 -27.50 -25.18
C GLY A 14 9.68 -27.91 -25.26
N LYS A 15 10.00 -29.02 -25.95
CA LYS A 15 11.39 -29.48 -26.13
C LYS A 15 12.02 -28.88 -27.39
N GLY A 16 12.97 -27.95 -27.24
CA GLY A 16 13.81 -27.45 -28.33
C GLY A 16 15.29 -27.84 -28.14
N LYS A 17 15.82 -28.74 -28.97
CA LYS A 17 17.27 -29.00 -29.08
C LYS A 17 17.84 -28.18 -30.23
N TYR A 18 18.96 -27.49 -30.03
CA TYR A 18 20.00 -27.29 -31.05
C TYR A 18 21.38 -27.20 -30.38
N SER A 19 22.44 -27.56 -31.10
CA SER A 19 23.75 -27.83 -30.49
C SER A 19 24.94 -27.56 -31.41
N SER A 20 26.00 -26.94 -30.85
CA SER A 20 27.35 -26.78 -31.44
C SER A 20 27.42 -25.91 -32.70
N LYS A 21 28.54 -25.32 -33.15
CA LYS A 21 29.97 -25.29 -32.72
C LYS A 21 30.42 -23.80 -32.75
N GLY A 22 31.57 -23.34 -32.27
CA GLY A 22 32.71 -23.97 -31.57
C GLY A 22 34.00 -23.14 -31.78
N GLY A 23 35.00 -23.30 -30.90
CA GLY A 23 36.28 -22.56 -30.93
C GLY A 23 36.24 -21.22 -30.16
N GLY A 24 37.31 -20.78 -29.47
CA GLY A 24 38.59 -21.46 -29.18
C GLY A 24 39.28 -20.86 -27.95
N ARG A 25 40.07 -21.66 -27.21
CA ARG A 25 40.77 -21.22 -25.98
C ARG A 25 42.15 -20.62 -26.27
N LYS A 26 42.41 -19.40 -25.75
CA LYS A 26 43.66 -18.86 -25.15
C LYS A 26 43.47 -17.35 -24.93
N GLY A 27 43.95 -16.70 -23.87
CA GLY A 27 44.69 -17.16 -22.68
C GLY A 27 44.59 -16.14 -21.52
N LYS A 28 45.32 -16.37 -20.42
CA LYS A 28 45.37 -15.44 -19.26
C LYS A 28 46.28 -14.24 -19.54
N SER A 29 46.01 -13.07 -18.94
CA SER A 29 46.94 -12.32 -18.05
C SER A 29 46.37 -10.95 -17.62
N GLN A 30 47.12 -10.16 -16.83
CA GLN A 30 46.61 -9.05 -16.02
C GLN A 30 47.13 -7.65 -16.42
N LYS A 31 46.24 -6.65 -16.29
CA LYS A 31 46.47 -5.27 -15.77
C LYS A 31 47.67 -4.40 -16.25
N HIS A 32 47.30 -3.24 -16.83
CA HIS A 32 47.95 -1.90 -16.71
C HIS A 32 49.33 -1.70 -17.38
N PRO A 33 49.87 -0.46 -17.54
CA PRO A 33 49.33 0.89 -17.26
C PRO A 33 49.35 1.86 -18.50
N LYS A 34 49.33 3.19 -18.26
CA LYS A 34 49.22 4.32 -19.21
C LYS A 34 50.55 4.75 -19.88
N GLY A 35 50.51 5.44 -21.03
CA GLY A 35 51.55 6.44 -21.42
C GLY A 35 51.70 6.77 -22.93
N ALA A 36 52.10 8.02 -23.24
CA ALA A 36 52.49 8.59 -24.57
C ALA A 36 51.38 8.69 -25.68
N ILE A 37 51.21 9.74 -26.52
CA ILE A 37 52.07 10.73 -27.25
C ILE A 37 52.49 10.18 -28.65
N ASP A 38 52.33 10.85 -29.81
CA ASP A 38 52.16 12.29 -30.15
C ASP A 38 51.37 12.62 -31.47
N LYS A 39 51.15 13.92 -31.74
CA LYS A 39 50.96 14.67 -33.03
C LYS A 39 50.15 14.13 -34.23
N SER A 40 49.09 14.88 -34.55
CA SER A 40 48.77 15.34 -35.92
C SER A 40 48.20 16.79 -35.87
N ARG A 41 48.02 17.49 -37.02
CA ARG A 41 48.22 18.96 -37.07
C ARG A 41 47.41 19.79 -38.12
N THR A 42 46.09 19.97 -37.94
CA THR A 42 45.27 21.05 -38.57
C THR A 42 44.14 21.45 -37.60
N GLY A 43 43.69 22.69 -37.42
CA GLY A 43 43.84 23.93 -38.21
C GLY A 43 42.52 24.20 -38.96
N SER A 44 41.65 25.15 -38.62
CA SER A 44 41.69 26.24 -37.62
C SER A 44 40.31 26.35 -36.88
N LYS A 45 39.83 27.41 -36.19
CA LYS A 45 40.24 28.81 -35.93
C LYS A 45 39.59 29.31 -34.61
N LYS A 46 39.85 30.57 -34.20
CA LYS A 46 39.23 31.31 -33.06
C LYS A 46 39.34 32.82 -33.38
N PRO A 47 38.55 33.76 -32.78
CA PRO A 47 38.55 34.14 -31.35
C PRO A 47 37.12 34.39 -30.76
N ASN A 48 36.81 34.57 -29.47
CA ASN A 48 37.52 34.73 -28.18
C ASN A 48 38.28 36.05 -27.87
N GLN A 49 37.65 36.97 -27.11
CA GLN A 49 38.33 38.01 -26.33
C GLN A 49 37.74 38.16 -24.90
N LYS A 50 38.47 38.87 -24.01
CA LYS A 50 38.12 39.13 -22.59
C LYS A 50 38.44 40.59 -22.21
N ALA A 51 37.52 41.28 -21.53
CA ALA A 51 37.77 42.36 -20.55
C ALA A 51 36.51 42.50 -19.65
N LYS A 52 36.48 42.85 -18.35
CA LYS A 52 37.31 43.59 -17.34
C LYS A 52 37.01 45.09 -17.14
N LYS A 53 36.51 45.40 -15.92
CA LYS A 53 36.59 46.64 -15.08
C LYS A 53 35.53 47.76 -15.22
N ALA A 54 35.31 48.41 -14.05
CA ALA A 54 34.62 49.69 -13.74
C ALA A 54 33.09 49.74 -14.00
N ALA A 55 32.20 50.32 -13.17
CA ALA A 55 32.19 51.54 -12.32
C ALA A 55 32.04 52.85 -13.14
N THR A 56 31.25 53.87 -12.76
CA THR A 56 30.84 54.33 -11.41
C THR A 56 29.63 55.32 -11.45
N LYS A 57 28.79 55.39 -10.38
CA LYS A 57 27.89 56.52 -9.97
C LYS A 57 26.81 56.98 -10.99
N ALA A 58 25.75 57.74 -10.69
CA ALA A 58 25.20 58.37 -9.46
C ALA A 58 23.64 58.14 -9.42
N ASN A 59 22.78 58.68 -8.55
CA ASN A 59 22.88 59.79 -7.58
C ASN A 59 21.89 59.65 -6.38
N LEU A 60 22.05 60.50 -5.36
CA LEU A 60 21.18 60.65 -4.15
C LEU A 60 20.15 61.81 -4.33
N PRO A 61 19.30 62.29 -3.36
CA PRO A 61 19.31 62.18 -1.87
C PRO A 61 17.90 61.87 -1.24
N ASN A 62 17.53 62.06 0.06
CA ASN A 62 18.07 62.68 1.31
C ASN A 62 17.63 61.78 2.53
N ASN A 63 18.37 61.57 3.65
CA ASN A 63 18.70 62.45 4.81
C ASN A 63 17.43 62.87 5.60
N VAL A 64 17.26 62.81 6.94
CA VAL A 64 18.10 62.96 8.19
C VAL A 64 17.53 61.99 9.30
N ARG A 65 18.14 61.41 10.36
CA ARG A 65 19.50 61.33 10.99
C ARG A 65 19.62 61.84 12.47
N ASN A 66 19.06 61.14 13.48
CA ASN A 66 19.33 61.29 14.95
C ASN A 66 18.91 59.98 15.71
N LYS A 67 19.43 59.48 16.86
CA LYS A 67 20.20 59.96 18.04
C LYS A 67 19.45 60.94 18.96
N ASN A 68 19.46 60.85 20.30
CA ASN A 68 20.23 60.05 21.28
C ASN A 68 19.36 59.92 22.59
N ASP A 69 19.26 58.78 23.28
CA ASP A 69 19.99 58.37 24.53
C ASP A 69 19.15 58.43 25.84
N GLY A 70 19.49 57.56 26.81
CA GLY A 70 19.09 57.65 28.23
C GLY A 70 17.65 57.27 28.67
N ASN A 71 17.38 56.93 29.95
CA ASN A 71 18.31 56.55 31.04
C ASN A 71 17.56 55.97 32.29
N LYS A 72 17.94 54.78 32.81
CA LYS A 72 17.82 54.31 34.24
C LYS A 72 16.40 54.32 34.87
N LYS A 73 16.09 53.82 36.08
CA LYS A 73 16.56 52.77 37.06
C LYS A 73 15.30 52.41 37.90
N SER A 74 15.22 51.43 38.80
CA SER A 74 16.18 50.59 39.54
C SER A 74 15.71 49.10 39.55
N HIS A 75 16.45 48.06 39.94
CA HIS A 75 17.54 47.81 40.91
C HIS A 75 17.14 47.73 42.40
N GLU A 76 16.89 46.48 42.83
CA GLU A 76 17.50 45.78 43.98
C GLU A 76 17.37 44.28 43.58
N ASP A 77 18.40 43.42 43.53
CA ASP A 77 19.40 43.03 44.55
C ASP A 77 18.69 42.38 45.77
N ASP A 78 19.04 41.15 46.18
CA ASP A 78 20.35 40.82 46.75
C ASP A 78 20.97 39.48 46.24
N ALA A 79 22.13 39.10 46.80
CA ALA A 79 23.14 38.25 46.19
C ALA A 79 23.20 36.79 46.72
N LYS A 80 24.15 36.05 46.12
CA LYS A 80 24.44 34.62 46.38
C LYS A 80 25.16 34.42 47.71
N PRO A 81 25.26 33.16 48.18
CA PRO A 81 26.58 32.54 48.03
C PRO A 81 26.55 31.19 47.30
N VAL A 82 27.55 30.98 46.43
CA VAL A 82 27.94 29.65 45.94
C VAL A 82 29.32 29.32 46.50
N PRO A 83 29.44 28.39 47.46
CA PRO A 83 30.72 27.85 47.89
C PRO A 83 31.07 26.54 47.16
N GLY A 84 32.37 26.28 46.97
CA GLY A 84 32.88 24.90 46.96
C GLY A 84 32.81 24.07 45.66
N LYS A 85 33.34 24.55 44.53
CA LYS A 85 33.88 23.64 43.49
C LYS A 85 35.35 23.34 43.75
N THR A 86 35.65 22.31 44.54
CA THR A 86 37.00 21.72 44.64
C THR A 86 37.25 20.75 43.49
N SER A 87 38.52 20.68 43.07
CA SER A 87 38.91 20.07 41.79
C SER A 87 39.68 18.74 41.95
N ARG A 88 39.63 17.93 40.89
CA ARG A 88 40.82 17.36 40.22
C ARG A 88 40.38 16.84 38.84
N ALA A 89 40.34 17.69 37.82
CA ALA A 89 41.49 18.27 37.09
C ALA A 89 42.22 17.22 36.23
N SER A 90 42.05 17.33 34.92
CA SER A 90 42.84 16.64 33.90
C SER A 90 43.25 17.65 32.83
N SER A 91 44.56 17.94 32.77
CA SER A 91 45.14 18.83 31.77
C SER A 91 46.50 18.29 31.33
N ARG A 92 46.85 18.55 30.07
CA ARG A 92 48.18 18.28 29.51
C ARG A 92 49.05 19.53 29.66
N THR A 93 50.36 19.31 29.74
CA THR A 93 51.37 20.31 29.35
C THR A 93 52.48 19.58 28.58
N GLN A 94 53.27 20.30 27.79
CA GLN A 94 54.23 19.74 26.83
C GLN A 94 55.68 19.84 27.33
N GLY A 95 56.55 19.00 26.75
CA GLY A 95 57.95 19.34 26.50
C GLY A 95 58.98 18.92 27.55
N GLY A 96 60.13 18.42 27.09
CA GLY A 96 61.32 18.17 27.92
C GLY A 96 61.97 16.80 27.72
N LEU A 97 63.05 16.75 26.93
CA LEU A 97 64.14 15.77 27.13
C LEU A 97 65.10 16.38 28.17
N PRO A 98 65.75 15.56 29.04
CA PRO A 98 67.03 14.99 28.62
C PRO A 98 67.28 13.52 29.04
N LYS A 99 68.44 13.03 28.59
CA LYS A 99 69.00 11.67 28.72
C LYS A 99 69.13 11.19 30.17
N GLY A 100 68.90 9.89 30.44
CA GLY A 100 69.11 9.27 31.76
C GLY A 100 69.26 7.74 31.72
N THR A 101 70.51 7.28 31.71
CA THR A 101 71.05 5.90 31.82
C THR A 101 70.20 4.75 32.41
N LYS A 102 70.21 3.61 31.68
CA LYS A 102 70.40 2.20 32.13
C LYS A 102 69.90 1.79 33.53
N GLY A 103 68.93 0.87 33.58
CA GLY A 103 68.58 0.11 34.81
C GLY A 103 67.98 -1.27 34.55
N LYS A 104 68.81 -2.32 34.42
CA LYS A 104 68.35 -3.72 34.51
C LYS A 104 68.21 -4.11 35.98
N GLN A 105 67.07 -4.65 36.41
CA GLN A 105 67.07 -5.63 37.49
C GLN A 105 65.88 -6.61 37.41
N LYS A 106 66.19 -7.91 37.52
CA LYS A 106 65.20 -8.97 37.79
C LYS A 106 65.09 -9.14 39.31
N LYS A 107 63.87 -9.30 39.82
CA LYS A 107 63.47 -10.07 41.02
C LYS A 107 61.93 -10.13 41.02
N GLY A 108 61.26 -11.18 41.48
CA GLY A 108 61.77 -12.48 41.95
C GLY A 108 60.84 -13.05 43.02
N GLY A 109 60.00 -14.04 42.67
CA GLY A 109 58.90 -14.51 43.52
C GLY A 109 57.66 -13.61 43.46
N LYS A 110 56.46 -14.06 43.85
CA LYS A 110 56.05 -15.39 44.33
C LYS A 110 54.68 -15.74 43.73
N LYS A 111 54.45 -17.00 43.33
CA LYS A 111 53.14 -17.48 42.86
C LYS A 111 52.36 -18.04 44.05
N GLU A 112 51.27 -17.40 44.46
CA GLU A 112 50.31 -17.98 45.41
C GLU A 112 48.86 -17.88 44.89
N SER A 113 48.21 -19.06 44.86
CA SER A 113 46.76 -19.32 44.78
C SER A 113 45.82 -18.30 44.08
N ALA A 114 45.80 -18.32 42.74
CA ALA A 114 44.59 -17.92 42.01
C ALA A 114 43.54 -19.04 42.08
N THR A 115 42.40 -18.80 42.72
CA THR A 115 41.37 -19.82 43.02
C THR A 115 40.71 -20.46 41.78
N PRO A 116 40.21 -21.72 41.88
CA PRO A 116 39.78 -22.55 40.74
C PRO A 116 38.54 -22.04 39.97
N VAL A 117 37.89 -20.97 40.45
CA VAL A 117 36.66 -20.38 39.89
C VAL A 117 36.81 -19.98 38.41
N LYS A 118 38.02 -19.70 37.93
CA LYS A 118 38.30 -19.34 36.52
C LYS A 118 38.46 -20.55 35.58
N ALA A 119 38.79 -21.74 36.08
CA ALA A 119 38.90 -22.97 35.28
C ALA A 119 37.52 -23.59 35.05
N VAL A 120 36.77 -23.83 36.13
CA VAL A 120 35.41 -24.38 36.10
C VAL A 120 34.47 -23.53 35.23
N LYS A 121 34.58 -22.19 35.29
CA LYS A 121 33.81 -21.28 34.42
C LYS A 121 34.23 -21.26 32.94
N LYS A 122 35.35 -21.90 32.56
CA LYS A 122 35.73 -22.17 31.15
C LYS A 122 35.24 -23.54 30.68
N GLU A 123 35.32 -24.58 31.52
CA GLU A 123 34.90 -25.94 31.16
C GLU A 123 33.38 -26.05 31.03
N ILE A 124 32.61 -25.47 31.96
CA ILE A 124 31.15 -25.34 31.85
C ILE A 124 30.74 -24.53 30.61
N LYS A 125 31.60 -23.62 30.12
CA LYS A 125 31.38 -22.88 28.86
C LYS A 125 31.65 -23.73 27.61
N LYS A 126 32.67 -24.61 27.62
CA LYS A 126 32.92 -25.57 26.52
C LYS A 126 31.75 -26.53 26.35
N SER A 127 31.36 -27.20 27.44
CA SER A 127 30.24 -28.16 27.45
C SER A 127 28.95 -27.55 26.90
N LYS A 128 28.59 -26.32 27.33
CA LYS A 128 27.41 -25.60 26.81
C LYS A 128 27.52 -25.12 25.36
N GLU A 129 28.73 -25.02 24.81
CA GLU A 129 28.96 -24.78 23.39
C GLU A 129 28.93 -26.08 22.56
N GLU A 130 29.35 -27.21 23.13
CA GLU A 130 29.24 -28.55 22.55
C GLU A 130 27.77 -29.01 22.47
N GLN A 131 27.00 -29.00 23.56
CA GLN A 131 25.54 -29.24 23.57
C GLN A 131 24.82 -28.40 22.47
N LYS A 132 25.19 -27.12 22.37
CA LYS A 132 24.67 -26.19 21.36
C LYS A 132 25.06 -26.59 19.94
N LYS A 133 26.28 -27.09 19.68
CA LYS A 133 26.66 -27.61 18.36
C LYS A 133 25.83 -28.82 17.99
N ASP A 134 25.63 -29.76 18.92
CA ASP A 134 24.92 -31.02 18.66
C ASP A 134 23.42 -30.80 18.45
N LEU A 135 22.78 -29.92 19.23
CA LEU A 135 21.43 -29.42 18.95
C LEU A 135 21.31 -28.80 17.54
N ASN A 136 22.33 -28.09 17.05
CA ASN A 136 22.32 -27.55 15.69
C ASN A 136 22.56 -28.62 14.61
N LYS A 137 23.31 -29.69 14.89
CA LYS A 137 23.41 -30.87 14.00
C LYS A 137 22.05 -31.54 13.85
N LEU A 138 21.40 -31.86 14.97
CA LEU A 138 20.06 -32.48 15.00
C LEU A 138 19.00 -31.58 14.34
N TYR A 139 19.05 -30.27 14.57
CA TYR A 139 18.19 -29.30 13.88
C TYR A 139 18.40 -29.30 12.36
N SER A 140 19.66 -29.38 11.91
CA SER A 140 19.99 -29.44 10.48
C SER A 140 19.51 -30.75 9.86
N ARG A 141 19.68 -31.88 10.57
CA ARG A 141 19.13 -33.20 10.19
C ARG A 141 17.60 -33.13 10.04
N LEU A 142 16.90 -32.57 11.03
CA LEU A 142 15.44 -32.40 10.98
C LEU A 142 14.99 -31.56 9.78
N LEU A 143 15.74 -30.52 9.39
CA LEU A 143 15.42 -29.71 8.21
C LEU A 143 15.66 -30.45 6.87
N VAL A 144 16.69 -31.29 6.79
CA VAL A 144 16.97 -32.08 5.57
C VAL A 144 16.03 -33.28 5.45
N GLU A 145 15.91 -34.09 6.51
CA GLU A 145 15.19 -35.36 6.50
C GLU A 145 13.68 -35.23 6.81
N HIS A 146 13.12 -34.01 6.79
CA HIS A 146 11.73 -33.68 7.16
C HIS A 146 10.61 -34.44 6.42
N ARG A 147 10.94 -35.26 5.43
CA ARG A 147 10.01 -36.12 4.67
C ARG A 147 9.94 -37.56 5.18
N LYS A 148 10.86 -38.00 6.05
CA LYS A 148 10.90 -39.35 6.64
C LYS A 148 10.28 -39.31 8.03
N HIS A 149 9.04 -39.76 8.18
CA HIS A 149 8.27 -39.57 9.42
C HIS A 149 8.93 -40.18 10.67
N ASP A 150 9.54 -41.36 10.57
CA ASP A 150 10.16 -42.06 11.70
C ASP A 150 11.44 -41.34 12.16
N VAL A 151 12.26 -40.90 11.20
CA VAL A 151 13.47 -40.10 11.44
C VAL A 151 13.12 -38.74 12.05
N VAL A 152 12.02 -38.11 11.58
CA VAL A 152 11.48 -36.88 12.17
C VAL A 152 11.08 -37.10 13.63
N LYS A 153 10.36 -38.20 13.94
CA LYS A 153 9.90 -38.51 15.30
C LYS A 153 11.07 -38.76 16.26
N ALA A 154 12.05 -39.56 15.86
CA ALA A 154 13.28 -39.80 16.62
C ALA A 154 14.08 -38.50 16.84
N THR A 155 14.37 -37.76 15.77
CA THR A 155 15.16 -36.51 15.83
C THR A 155 14.47 -35.44 16.69
N ILE A 156 13.14 -35.34 16.66
CA ILE A 156 12.39 -34.43 17.54
C ILE A 156 12.46 -34.89 19.00
N THR A 157 12.41 -36.18 19.28
CA THR A 157 12.54 -36.72 20.64
C THR A 157 13.94 -36.45 21.21
N GLU A 158 14.99 -36.62 20.42
CA GLU A 158 16.37 -36.23 20.77
C GLU A 158 16.49 -34.72 21.00
N LEU A 159 15.94 -33.89 20.10
CA LEU A 159 15.95 -32.43 20.23
C LEU A 159 15.23 -31.93 21.48
N LEU A 160 14.08 -32.51 21.85
CA LEU A 160 13.35 -32.11 23.06
C LEU A 160 14.00 -32.63 24.36
N LYS A 161 14.72 -33.75 24.32
CA LYS A 161 15.55 -34.22 25.45
C LYS A 161 16.80 -33.36 25.65
N GLY A 162 17.42 -32.89 24.57
CA GLY A 162 18.64 -32.08 24.61
C GLY A 162 18.45 -30.59 24.93
N ILE A 163 17.21 -30.11 25.16
CA ILE A 163 16.94 -28.72 25.54
C ILE A 163 17.00 -28.58 27.06
N ASP A 164 18.08 -27.98 27.56
CA ASP A 164 18.24 -27.63 28.97
C ASP A 164 17.15 -26.66 29.47
N GLY A 165 16.24 -27.18 30.30
CA GLY A 165 15.27 -26.43 31.11
C GLY A 165 13.80 -26.61 30.68
N ASP A 166 12.92 -26.76 31.67
CA ASP A 166 11.49 -27.03 31.44
C ASP A 166 10.66 -25.80 31.09
N ASN A 167 11.07 -24.60 31.54
CA ASN A 167 10.42 -23.34 31.20
C ASN A 167 10.63 -22.98 29.71
N TYR A 168 9.81 -23.57 28.85
CA TYR A 168 9.87 -23.38 27.40
C TYR A 168 9.55 -21.94 26.99
N CYS A 169 8.79 -21.19 27.80
CA CYS A 169 8.51 -19.79 27.52
C CYS A 169 9.78 -18.93 27.61
N VAL A 170 10.50 -18.99 28.73
CA VAL A 170 11.72 -18.19 28.97
C VAL A 170 12.88 -18.62 28.07
N ILE A 171 13.14 -19.92 27.89
CA ILE A 171 14.27 -20.37 27.06
C ILE A 171 14.05 -20.10 25.56
N SER A 172 12.80 -19.91 25.10
CA SER A 172 12.50 -19.49 23.73
C SER A 172 13.05 -18.10 23.37
N ASN A 173 13.46 -17.30 24.35
CA ASN A 173 14.22 -16.07 24.10
C ASN A 173 15.60 -16.34 23.46
N LYS A 174 16.15 -17.56 23.54
CA LYS A 174 17.40 -17.98 22.90
C LYS A 174 17.19 -18.26 21.39
N ARG A 175 17.91 -17.55 20.51
CA ARG A 175 17.81 -17.61 19.02
C ARG A 175 17.83 -19.01 18.39
N HIS A 176 18.53 -19.96 19.01
CA HIS A 176 18.66 -21.34 18.55
C HIS A 176 17.52 -22.23 19.08
N ILE A 177 17.24 -22.21 20.38
CA ILE A 177 16.12 -22.96 21.00
C ILE A 177 14.78 -22.56 20.35
N SER A 178 14.54 -21.27 20.13
CA SER A 178 13.35 -20.80 19.39
C SER A 178 13.20 -21.43 18.02
N ARG A 179 14.29 -21.53 17.24
CA ARG A 179 14.27 -22.16 15.90
C ARG A 179 13.98 -23.65 15.97
N ILE A 180 14.56 -24.34 16.95
CA ILE A 180 14.32 -25.76 17.21
C ILE A 180 12.85 -25.99 17.57
N LEU A 181 12.34 -25.31 18.59
CA LEU A 181 10.94 -25.44 19.03
C LEU A 181 9.95 -25.08 17.92
N GLN A 182 10.22 -24.04 17.11
CA GLN A 182 9.40 -23.72 15.93
C GLN A 182 9.41 -24.82 14.86
N ALA A 183 10.48 -25.60 14.72
CA ALA A 183 10.54 -26.75 13.81
C ALA A 183 9.85 -27.98 14.42
N CYS A 184 10.05 -28.27 15.71
CA CYS A 184 9.33 -29.35 16.40
C CYS A 184 7.82 -29.14 16.35
N LEU A 185 7.32 -27.90 16.52
CA LEU A 185 5.91 -27.56 16.32
C LEU A 185 5.43 -27.71 14.86
N LYS A 186 6.30 -27.46 13.88
CA LYS A 186 5.97 -27.54 12.45
C LYS A 186 5.89 -28.97 11.93
N TYR A 187 6.82 -29.83 12.35
CA TYR A 187 7.04 -31.17 11.80
C TYR A 187 6.63 -32.31 12.75
N GLY A 188 6.45 -32.02 14.04
CA GLY A 188 6.03 -33.01 15.04
C GLY A 188 4.54 -33.34 14.97
N ASP A 189 4.20 -34.50 15.51
CA ASP A 189 2.83 -35.00 15.68
C ASP A 189 2.06 -34.25 16.78
N THR A 190 0.83 -34.68 17.06
CA THR A 190 -0.02 -34.08 18.11
C THR A 190 0.58 -34.25 19.52
N ALA A 191 1.24 -35.38 19.80
CA ALA A 191 1.84 -35.64 21.11
C ALA A 191 3.03 -34.71 21.39
N VAL A 192 3.90 -34.50 20.39
CA VAL A 192 4.98 -33.51 20.42
C VAL A 192 4.44 -32.11 20.73
N ARG A 193 3.33 -31.71 20.08
CA ARG A 193 2.72 -30.38 20.27
C ARG A 193 2.11 -30.21 21.66
N SER A 194 1.43 -31.24 22.17
CA SER A 194 0.90 -31.27 23.54
C SER A 194 2.02 -31.20 24.59
N LEU A 195 3.12 -31.94 24.41
CA LEU A 195 4.28 -31.90 25.30
C LEU A 195 4.95 -30.52 25.34
N ILE A 196 5.15 -29.90 24.17
CA ILE A 196 5.67 -28.53 24.06
C ILE A 196 4.71 -27.53 24.73
N PHE A 197 3.40 -27.73 24.60
CA PHE A 197 2.41 -26.87 25.25
C PHE A 197 2.39 -27.05 26.78
N GLN A 198 2.43 -28.26 27.31
CA GLN A 198 2.46 -28.50 28.77
C GLN A 198 3.63 -27.77 29.44
N LYS A 199 4.83 -27.85 28.85
CA LYS A 199 6.03 -27.11 29.31
C LYS A 199 5.94 -25.58 29.14
N VAL A 200 5.07 -25.08 28.26
CA VAL A 200 4.76 -23.63 28.15
C VAL A 200 3.64 -23.21 29.13
N LYS A 201 2.69 -24.10 29.42
CA LYS A 201 1.53 -23.86 30.30
C LYS A 201 1.93 -23.80 31.77
N ALA A 202 2.88 -24.64 32.19
CA ALA A 202 3.37 -24.71 33.57
C ALA A 202 4.00 -23.36 34.03
N ASP A 203 5.05 -22.91 33.33
CA ASP A 203 5.76 -21.66 33.66
C ASP A 203 5.40 -20.51 32.71
N PHE A 204 4.10 -20.31 32.44
CA PHE A 204 3.69 -19.34 31.44
C PHE A 204 3.97 -17.89 31.87
N THR A 205 4.83 -17.19 31.10
CA THR A 205 5.15 -15.78 31.34
C THR A 205 5.29 -14.99 30.04
N LEU A 206 4.77 -13.76 30.04
CA LEU A 206 4.90 -12.79 28.94
C LEU A 206 5.92 -11.68 29.25
N VAL A 207 6.69 -11.84 30.34
CA VAL A 207 7.78 -10.93 30.70
C VAL A 207 8.97 -11.16 29.76
N ASN A 208 9.61 -10.07 29.33
CA ASN A 208 10.79 -10.08 28.45
C ASN A 208 10.59 -10.77 27.08
N LEU A 209 9.40 -10.66 26.47
CA LEU A 209 9.16 -11.05 25.08
C LEU A 209 10.17 -10.39 24.12
N ASN A 210 10.69 -11.17 23.17
CA ASN A 210 11.67 -10.75 22.18
C ASN A 210 11.36 -11.33 20.79
N ALA A 211 12.16 -10.98 19.77
CA ALA A 211 12.02 -11.43 18.38
C ALA A 211 12.16 -12.96 18.14
N HIS A 212 12.34 -13.75 19.20
CA HIS A 212 12.49 -15.21 19.17
C HIS A 212 11.39 -15.90 19.96
N SER A 213 11.01 -15.39 21.14
CA SER A 213 9.84 -15.86 21.88
C SER A 213 8.53 -15.49 21.17
N SER A 214 8.38 -14.29 20.60
CA SER A 214 7.17 -13.93 19.83
C SER A 214 6.93 -14.87 18.65
N ARG A 215 7.97 -15.18 17.88
CA ARG A 215 7.90 -16.12 16.74
C ARG A 215 7.63 -17.56 17.16
N PHE A 216 8.09 -17.96 18.34
CA PHE A 216 7.76 -19.25 18.93
C PHE A 216 6.27 -19.31 19.35
N LEU A 217 5.76 -18.31 20.07
CA LEU A 217 4.35 -18.25 20.47
C LEU A 217 3.40 -18.15 19.27
N VAL A 218 3.78 -17.39 18.23
CA VAL A 218 3.10 -17.39 16.92
C VAL A 218 3.05 -18.80 16.32
N LYS A 219 4.12 -19.60 16.38
CA LYS A 219 4.08 -21.00 15.92
C LYS A 219 3.26 -21.90 16.83
N LEU A 220 3.30 -21.70 18.15
CA LEU A 220 2.51 -22.45 19.12
C LEU A 220 1.01 -22.29 18.87
N TYR A 221 0.54 -21.04 18.73
CA TYR A 221 -0.84 -20.72 18.37
C TYR A 221 -1.26 -21.29 17.01
N ASN A 222 -0.35 -21.30 16.03
CA ASN A 222 -0.66 -21.75 14.67
C ASN A 222 -0.77 -23.28 14.49
N TYR A 223 -0.02 -24.08 15.25
CA TYR A 223 0.10 -25.54 15.01
C TYR A 223 -0.59 -26.43 16.05
N CYS A 224 -0.92 -25.92 17.23
CA CYS A 224 -1.53 -26.69 18.32
C CYS A 224 -3.08 -26.79 18.23
N ASN A 225 -3.67 -27.51 19.19
CA ASN A 225 -5.12 -27.76 19.30
C ASN A 225 -5.93 -26.48 19.65
N THR A 226 -7.23 -26.64 19.97
CA THR A 226 -8.11 -25.53 20.37
C THR A 226 -7.78 -25.01 21.78
N GLU A 227 -7.48 -25.88 22.74
CA GLU A 227 -7.12 -25.52 24.12
C GLU A 227 -5.93 -24.54 24.17
N VAL A 228 -4.87 -24.80 23.40
CA VAL A 228 -3.70 -23.90 23.31
C VAL A 228 -4.09 -22.51 22.78
N LYS A 229 -5.03 -22.45 21.83
CA LYS A 229 -5.48 -21.20 21.21
C LYS A 229 -6.33 -20.37 22.18
N GLU A 230 -7.18 -21.03 22.95
CA GLU A 230 -7.99 -20.41 23.99
C GLU A 230 -7.15 -19.94 25.18
N PHE A 231 -6.22 -20.77 25.65
CA PHE A 231 -5.25 -20.40 26.68
C PHE A 231 -4.42 -19.17 26.27
N LEU A 232 -3.87 -19.16 25.05
CA LEU A 232 -3.10 -18.01 24.55
C LEU A 232 -3.97 -16.77 24.31
N LYS A 233 -5.22 -16.92 23.83
CA LYS A 233 -6.20 -15.82 23.71
C LYS A 233 -6.42 -15.17 25.07
N ASN A 234 -6.81 -15.96 26.08
CA ASN A 234 -7.19 -15.47 27.40
C ASN A 234 -5.98 -14.88 28.16
N ALA A 235 -4.77 -15.41 27.94
CA ALA A 235 -3.56 -14.87 28.50
C ALA A 235 -3.18 -13.50 27.90
N PHE A 236 -3.10 -13.39 26.56
CA PHE A 236 -2.71 -12.15 25.88
C PHE A 236 -3.78 -11.05 25.98
N PHE A 237 -5.06 -11.39 25.92
CA PHE A 237 -6.18 -10.44 25.99
C PHE A 237 -6.80 -10.40 27.40
N SER A 238 -5.95 -10.22 28.41
CA SER A 238 -6.35 -9.95 29.79
C SER A 238 -6.06 -8.50 30.18
N ASP A 239 -6.81 -7.92 31.13
CA ASP A 239 -6.66 -6.52 31.54
C ASP A 239 -5.25 -6.17 32.05
N LYS A 240 -4.57 -7.17 32.63
CA LYS A 240 -3.17 -7.12 33.09
C LYS A 240 -2.17 -7.07 31.92
N CYS A 241 -2.52 -7.64 30.76
CA CYS A 241 -1.66 -7.75 29.59
C CYS A 241 -1.92 -6.68 28.51
N ARG A 242 -2.85 -5.73 28.72
CA ARG A 242 -3.11 -4.58 27.82
C ARG A 242 -1.87 -3.76 27.48
N SER A 243 -0.82 -3.83 28.30
CA SER A 243 0.48 -3.20 28.05
C SER A 243 1.22 -3.76 26.83
N LEU A 244 0.94 -5.02 26.45
CA LEU A 244 1.61 -5.74 25.35
C LEU A 244 1.31 -5.16 23.96
N LEU A 245 0.12 -4.57 23.76
CA LEU A 245 -0.25 -3.83 22.55
C LEU A 245 0.76 -2.71 22.25
N PHE A 246 1.29 -2.06 23.30
CA PHE A 246 2.29 -1.01 23.21
C PHE A 246 3.74 -1.55 23.25
N SER A 247 3.96 -2.81 22.82
CA SER A 247 5.26 -3.47 22.81
C SER A 247 5.49 -4.21 21.49
N ARG A 248 6.63 -3.96 20.84
CA ARG A 248 6.96 -4.46 19.48
C ARG A 248 6.75 -5.97 19.29
N TYR A 249 6.98 -6.76 20.33
CA TYR A 249 6.92 -8.22 20.25
C TYR A 249 5.65 -8.82 20.87
N GLY A 250 4.90 -8.03 21.63
CA GLY A 250 3.56 -8.38 22.10
C GLY A 250 2.52 -8.13 21.01
N SER A 251 2.58 -6.96 20.37
CA SER A 251 1.69 -6.57 19.25
C SER A 251 1.75 -7.57 18.09
N ASP A 252 2.95 -8.00 17.66
CA ASP A 252 3.17 -9.07 16.67
C ASP A 252 2.34 -10.35 16.96
N VAL A 253 2.30 -10.79 18.23
CA VAL A 253 1.59 -12.01 18.66
C VAL A 253 0.10 -11.74 18.77
N MET A 254 -0.29 -10.60 19.37
CA MET A 254 -1.68 -10.20 19.55
C MET A 254 -2.38 -10.04 18.20
N ASP A 255 -1.76 -9.42 17.20
CA ASP A 255 -2.28 -9.32 15.84
C ASP A 255 -2.48 -10.70 15.20
N THR A 256 -1.50 -11.59 15.33
CA THR A 256 -1.58 -12.97 14.82
C THR A 256 -2.77 -13.75 15.40
N ILE A 257 -3.09 -13.53 16.69
CA ILE A 257 -4.27 -14.14 17.34
C ILE A 257 -5.54 -13.39 16.89
N TYR A 258 -5.54 -12.05 16.93
CA TYR A 258 -6.70 -11.19 16.65
C TYR A 258 -7.23 -11.37 15.22
N GLN A 259 -6.38 -11.50 14.21
CA GLN A 259 -6.77 -11.79 12.82
C GLN A 259 -7.48 -13.15 12.66
N LYS A 260 -7.41 -14.03 13.66
CA LYS A 260 -7.98 -15.39 13.67
C LYS A 260 -9.16 -15.58 14.61
N LEU A 261 -9.47 -14.57 15.42
CA LEU A 261 -10.68 -14.51 16.24
C LEU A 261 -11.93 -14.32 15.36
N LYS A 262 -13.10 -14.76 15.85
CA LYS A 262 -14.39 -14.39 15.27
C LYS A 262 -14.70 -12.92 15.57
N ASN A 263 -15.52 -12.27 14.74
CA ASN A 263 -15.94 -10.87 14.90
C ASN A 263 -16.47 -10.54 16.32
N LYS A 264 -17.30 -11.40 16.94
CA LYS A 264 -17.73 -11.19 18.34
C LYS A 264 -16.55 -11.19 19.32
N GLU A 265 -15.62 -12.13 19.19
CA GLU A 265 -14.42 -12.20 20.02
C GLU A 265 -13.46 -11.02 19.78
N GLN A 266 -13.41 -10.49 18.55
CA GLN A 266 -12.66 -9.27 18.22
C GLN A 266 -13.27 -8.03 18.90
N LEU A 267 -14.59 -7.94 18.96
CA LEU A 267 -15.33 -6.92 19.70
C LEU A 267 -15.13 -7.08 21.22
N ASP A 268 -15.15 -8.31 21.74
CA ASP A 268 -14.85 -8.59 23.15
C ASP A 268 -13.43 -8.13 23.52
N VAL A 269 -12.41 -8.42 22.70
CA VAL A 269 -11.04 -7.89 22.89
C VAL A 269 -11.02 -6.36 22.89
N LEU A 270 -11.78 -5.70 22.01
CA LEU A 270 -11.84 -4.23 21.95
C LEU A 270 -12.45 -3.60 23.21
N LYS A 271 -13.41 -4.26 23.88
CA LYS A 271 -14.01 -3.76 25.14
C LYS A 271 -12.95 -3.38 26.17
N HIS A 272 -11.96 -4.24 26.39
CA HIS A 272 -10.85 -4.05 27.34
C HIS A 272 -10.00 -2.78 27.10
N TYR A 273 -10.01 -2.21 25.88
CA TYR A 273 -9.25 -1.01 25.54
C TYR A 273 -10.11 0.24 25.37
N VAL A 274 -11.40 0.08 25.06
CA VAL A 274 -12.31 1.18 24.75
C VAL A 274 -13.13 1.58 25.97
N VAL A 275 -13.75 0.59 26.62
CA VAL A 275 -14.72 0.78 27.70
C VAL A 275 -14.03 1.38 28.93
N SER A 276 -14.60 2.47 29.44
CA SER A 276 -14.16 3.11 30.68
C SER A 276 -14.83 2.49 31.91
N ASN A 277 -14.26 2.67 33.09
CA ASN A 277 -14.85 2.17 34.34
C ASN A 277 -16.27 2.73 34.57
N PHE A 278 -16.55 3.97 34.15
CA PHE A 278 -17.89 4.57 34.23
C PHE A 278 -18.90 3.85 33.33
N PHE A 279 -18.52 3.49 32.10
CA PHE A 279 -19.40 2.76 31.19
C PHE A 279 -19.76 1.37 31.73
N LEU A 280 -18.87 0.72 32.50
CA LEU A 280 -19.19 -0.56 33.15
C LEU A 280 -20.31 -0.46 34.20
N LEU A 281 -20.63 0.75 34.69
CA LEU A 281 -21.76 1.01 35.58
C LEU A 281 -23.08 1.24 34.81
N GLU A 282 -23.03 1.55 33.51
CA GLU A 282 -24.20 1.69 32.65
C GLU A 282 -24.69 0.30 32.18
N GLU A 283 -25.34 -0.47 33.06
CA GLU A 283 -25.86 -1.82 32.74
C GLU A 283 -26.64 -1.87 31.41
N GLY A 284 -27.50 -0.88 31.16
CA GLY A 284 -28.31 -0.79 29.95
C GLY A 284 -27.50 -0.52 28.68
N ALA A 285 -26.31 0.09 28.78
CA ALA A 285 -25.37 0.26 27.67
C ALA A 285 -24.47 -0.99 27.51
N LEU A 286 -24.08 -1.63 28.61
CA LEU A 286 -23.31 -2.88 28.62
C LEU A 286 -24.09 -4.03 27.95
N LYS A 287 -25.36 -4.24 28.35
CA LYS A 287 -26.28 -5.22 27.74
C LYS A 287 -26.49 -4.97 26.23
N LYS A 288 -26.46 -3.70 25.78
CA LYS A 288 -26.45 -3.35 24.35
C LYS A 288 -25.12 -3.73 23.68
N ILE A 289 -23.98 -3.47 24.31
CA ILE A 289 -22.64 -3.85 23.81
C ILE A 289 -22.44 -5.39 23.72
N GLU A 290 -23.18 -6.20 24.46
CA GLU A 290 -23.08 -7.67 24.38
C GLU A 290 -23.79 -8.28 23.16
N SER A 291 -24.73 -7.53 22.56
CA SER A 291 -25.51 -7.95 21.38
C SER A 291 -24.99 -7.38 20.05
N VAL A 292 -24.02 -6.45 20.04
CA VAL A 292 -23.51 -5.86 18.80
C VAL A 292 -22.73 -6.86 17.93
N GLY A 293 -22.96 -6.81 16.62
CA GLY A 293 -22.32 -7.66 15.61
C GLY A 293 -21.29 -6.96 14.74
N SER A 294 -20.96 -5.69 15.00
CA SER A 294 -20.03 -4.90 14.17
C SER A 294 -19.41 -3.71 14.90
N LEU A 295 -18.25 -3.25 14.41
CA LEU A 295 -17.57 -2.03 14.89
C LEU A 295 -18.45 -0.78 14.81
N ASN A 296 -19.31 -0.68 13.78
CA ASN A 296 -20.22 0.47 13.63
C ASN A 296 -21.32 0.48 14.69
N GLN A 297 -21.91 -0.68 15.01
CA GLN A 297 -22.87 -0.80 16.11
C GLN A 297 -22.19 -0.56 17.47
N PHE A 298 -20.98 -1.10 17.67
CA PHE A 298 -20.17 -0.87 18.87
C PHE A 298 -19.90 0.62 19.11
N ALA A 299 -19.46 1.34 18.06
CA ALA A 299 -19.30 2.79 18.11
C ALA A 299 -20.65 3.52 18.36
N ALA A 300 -21.74 3.11 17.72
CA ALA A 300 -23.05 3.74 17.93
C ALA A 300 -23.56 3.62 19.38
N VAL A 301 -23.37 2.46 20.03
CA VAL A 301 -23.77 2.29 21.45
C VAL A 301 -22.93 3.16 22.38
N ILE A 302 -21.63 3.33 22.12
CA ILE A 302 -20.78 4.24 22.91
C ILE A 302 -21.15 5.71 22.64
N GLY A 303 -21.43 6.06 21.39
CA GLY A 303 -21.86 7.40 20.99
C GLY A 303 -23.15 7.88 21.67
N GLY A 304 -24.06 6.95 21.99
CA GLY A 304 -25.30 7.19 22.73
C GLY A 304 -25.24 6.86 24.23
N SER A 305 -24.05 6.68 24.82
CA SER A 305 -23.87 6.44 26.27
C SER A 305 -23.52 7.71 27.02
N GLN A 306 -23.82 7.76 28.33
CA GLN A 306 -23.44 8.93 29.15
C GLN A 306 -21.92 9.00 29.34
N SER A 307 -21.26 7.83 29.42
CA SER A 307 -19.81 7.69 29.52
C SER A 307 -19.05 7.85 28.19
N ARG A 308 -19.69 8.38 27.13
CA ARG A 308 -19.07 8.57 25.79
C ARG A 308 -17.69 9.21 25.91
N ASP A 309 -17.60 10.37 26.55
CA ASP A 309 -16.37 11.16 26.64
C ASP A 309 -15.27 10.46 27.46
N SER A 310 -15.64 9.72 28.51
CA SER A 310 -14.70 8.87 29.26
C SER A 310 -14.12 7.74 28.40
N CYS A 311 -14.91 7.18 27.48
CA CYS A 311 -14.45 6.18 26.52
C CYS A 311 -13.61 6.81 25.39
N VAL A 312 -13.95 8.01 24.93
CA VAL A 312 -13.20 8.77 23.91
C VAL A 312 -11.82 9.18 24.40
N GLU A 313 -11.68 9.65 25.64
CA GLU A 313 -10.39 9.99 26.24
C GLU A 313 -9.53 8.74 26.51
N ASN A 314 -10.14 7.63 26.94
CA ASN A 314 -9.43 6.35 27.06
C ASN A 314 -8.88 5.87 25.70
N LEU A 315 -9.69 6.00 24.64
CA LEU A 315 -9.28 5.74 23.25
C LEU A 315 -8.17 6.70 22.78
N LYS A 316 -8.28 8.01 23.03
CA LYS A 316 -7.27 9.02 22.70
C LYS A 316 -5.92 8.62 23.29
N ARG A 317 -5.88 8.34 24.58
CA ARG A 317 -4.70 7.88 25.32
C ARG A 317 -4.11 6.58 24.77
N CYS A 318 -4.95 5.65 24.33
CA CYS A 318 -4.53 4.42 23.68
C CYS A 318 -3.88 4.71 22.30
N VAL A 319 -4.54 5.49 21.45
CA VAL A 319 -4.07 5.82 20.09
C VAL A 319 -2.75 6.59 20.12
N LEU A 320 -2.63 7.64 20.95
CA LEU A 320 -1.39 8.41 21.09
C LEU A 320 -0.21 7.53 21.51
N LYS A 321 -0.42 6.65 22.51
CA LYS A 321 0.59 5.70 22.99
C LYS A 321 0.98 4.63 21.95
N MET A 322 0.13 4.36 20.96
CA MET A 322 0.48 3.54 19.79
C MET A 322 1.25 4.33 18.73
N VAL A 323 0.94 5.62 18.53
CA VAL A 323 1.70 6.54 17.66
C VAL A 323 3.15 6.69 18.17
N ASP A 324 3.31 7.07 19.45
CA ASP A 324 4.62 7.33 20.07
C ASP A 324 5.59 6.14 19.98
N LYS A 325 5.04 4.93 19.99
CA LYS A 325 5.81 3.68 19.93
C LYS A 325 5.80 3.00 18.56
N ALA A 326 5.22 3.64 17.52
CA ALA A 326 5.07 3.07 16.18
C ALA A 326 4.46 1.65 16.19
N GLN A 327 3.35 1.47 16.92
CA GLN A 327 2.60 0.21 17.06
C GLN A 327 1.27 0.22 16.29
N LEU A 328 1.21 0.92 15.16
CA LEU A 328 0.03 1.05 14.30
C LEU A 328 0.06 0.14 13.06
N VAL A 329 0.75 -1.00 13.13
CA VAL A 329 0.82 -2.00 12.04
C VAL A 329 -0.20 -3.14 12.22
N ALA A 330 -0.63 -3.37 13.48
CA ALA A 330 -1.50 -4.46 13.87
C ALA A 330 -2.98 -4.15 13.61
N SER A 331 -3.76 -5.17 13.24
CA SER A 331 -5.20 -5.06 12.94
C SER A 331 -5.98 -4.52 14.13
N LEU A 332 -5.67 -4.98 15.35
CA LEU A 332 -6.25 -4.46 16.60
C LEU A 332 -6.00 -2.96 16.79
N SER A 333 -4.79 -2.48 16.45
CA SER A 333 -4.47 -1.06 16.50
C SER A 333 -5.30 -0.25 15.49
N HIS A 334 -5.55 -0.80 14.31
CA HIS A 334 -6.35 -0.15 13.26
C HIS A 334 -7.83 -0.05 13.67
N ASP A 335 -8.36 -1.08 14.32
CA ASP A 335 -9.76 -1.10 14.76
C ASP A 335 -9.99 -0.19 15.97
N LEU A 336 -9.00 -0.05 16.87
CA LEU A 336 -8.99 0.98 17.91
C LEU A 336 -8.91 2.41 17.32
N VAL A 337 -8.06 2.62 16.32
CA VAL A 337 -7.99 3.89 15.58
C VAL A 337 -9.30 4.18 14.82
N TYR A 338 -9.99 3.16 14.29
CA TYR A 338 -11.29 3.28 13.66
C TYR A 338 -12.39 3.68 14.64
N LEU A 339 -12.43 3.07 15.84
CA LEU A 339 -13.37 3.45 16.89
C LEU A 339 -13.11 4.87 17.40
N TYR A 340 -11.84 5.26 17.62
CA TYR A 340 -11.51 6.63 18.01
C TYR A 340 -11.91 7.64 16.92
N TRP A 341 -11.58 7.37 15.66
CA TRP A 341 -12.00 8.19 14.52
C TRP A 341 -13.53 8.32 14.42
N LYS A 342 -14.29 7.24 14.67
CA LYS A 342 -15.76 7.30 14.65
C LYS A 342 -16.35 8.12 15.79
N LEU A 343 -15.74 8.12 16.97
CA LEU A 343 -16.28 8.74 18.18
C LEU A 343 -15.75 10.16 18.47
N THR A 344 -14.62 10.56 17.87
CA THR A 344 -14.01 11.88 18.14
C THR A 344 -14.41 12.94 17.12
N ASP A 345 -14.77 14.12 17.60
CA ASP A 345 -15.06 15.29 16.79
C ASP A 345 -13.76 16.01 16.36
N ALA A 346 -12.66 15.81 17.09
CA ALA A 346 -11.35 16.42 16.89
C ALA A 346 -10.54 15.80 15.72
N LYS A 347 -11.14 15.67 14.53
CA LYS A 347 -10.53 15.04 13.35
C LYS A 347 -9.17 15.63 12.99
N ALA A 348 -9.05 16.97 13.03
CA ALA A 348 -7.82 17.71 12.75
C ALA A 348 -6.69 17.37 13.74
N GLU A 349 -7.00 17.21 15.03
CA GLU A 349 -6.03 16.77 16.03
C GLU A 349 -5.55 15.34 15.75
N LEU A 350 -6.47 14.41 15.46
CA LEU A 350 -6.14 13.02 15.17
C LEU A 350 -5.20 12.89 13.94
N ILE A 351 -5.46 13.62 12.85
CA ILE A 351 -4.57 13.59 11.69
C ILE A 351 -3.22 14.29 11.94
N SER A 352 -3.16 15.28 12.83
CA SER A 352 -1.88 15.91 13.23
C SER A 352 -0.93 14.89 13.89
N HIS A 353 -1.46 13.90 14.61
CA HIS A 353 -0.69 12.80 15.18
C HIS A 353 -0.38 11.70 14.15
N LEU A 354 -1.37 11.32 13.31
CA LEU A 354 -1.22 10.18 12.39
C LEU A 354 -0.39 10.45 11.12
N HIS A 355 -0.33 11.68 10.60
CA HIS A 355 0.24 11.94 9.26
C HIS A 355 1.72 11.52 9.06
N LYS A 356 2.50 11.36 10.14
CA LYS A 356 3.90 10.90 10.09
C LYS A 356 4.06 9.38 10.09
N VAL A 357 3.05 8.66 10.60
CA VAL A 357 3.05 7.19 10.76
C VAL A 357 1.98 6.52 9.89
N PHE A 358 1.31 7.30 9.04
CA PHE A 358 0.15 6.92 8.24
C PHE A 358 0.33 5.64 7.42
N GLY A 359 1.55 5.41 6.93
CA GLY A 359 1.92 4.21 6.17
C GLY A 359 1.70 2.88 6.91
N GLN A 360 1.73 2.89 8.25
CA GLN A 360 1.45 1.69 9.05
C GLN A 360 -0.03 1.27 8.91
N LEU A 361 -0.96 2.23 8.79
CA LEU A 361 -2.40 2.02 8.67
C LEU A 361 -2.82 1.38 7.33
N LEU A 362 -1.94 1.36 6.33
CA LEU A 362 -2.20 0.90 4.96
C LEU A 362 -2.18 -0.63 4.79
N SER A 363 -2.06 -1.39 5.90
CA SER A 363 -2.11 -2.86 5.89
C SER A 363 -3.54 -3.43 5.96
N THR A 364 -4.54 -2.66 6.45
CA THR A 364 -5.94 -3.12 6.55
C THR A 364 -6.96 -2.12 6.02
N ARG A 365 -8.18 -2.60 5.73
CA ARG A 365 -9.29 -1.75 5.26
C ARG A 365 -9.63 -0.65 6.26
N ASN A 366 -9.68 -0.96 7.55
CA ASN A 366 -10.17 -0.01 8.56
C ASN A 366 -9.16 1.12 8.78
N GLY A 367 -7.86 0.80 8.88
CA GLY A 367 -6.79 1.81 8.94
C GLY A 367 -6.76 2.70 7.69
N THR A 368 -6.91 2.11 6.50
CA THR A 368 -6.91 2.86 5.22
C THR A 368 -8.14 3.75 5.08
N VAL A 369 -9.33 3.31 5.51
CA VAL A 369 -10.55 4.12 5.52
C VAL A 369 -10.40 5.33 6.46
N VAL A 370 -9.85 5.14 7.66
CA VAL A 370 -9.61 6.24 8.61
C VAL A 370 -8.66 7.28 8.01
N ILE A 371 -7.50 6.87 7.48
CA ILE A 371 -6.53 7.84 6.93
C ILE A 371 -7.05 8.53 5.66
N CYS A 372 -7.85 7.85 4.85
CA CYS A 372 -8.52 8.42 3.68
C CYS A 372 -9.53 9.50 4.09
N ASP A 373 -10.40 9.24 5.07
CA ASP A 373 -11.31 10.27 5.60
C ASP A 373 -10.54 11.44 6.20
N LEU A 374 -9.57 11.15 7.07
CA LEU A 374 -8.78 12.15 7.77
C LEU A 374 -7.95 13.07 6.87
N PHE A 375 -7.60 12.64 5.65
CA PHE A 375 -6.96 13.51 4.65
C PHE A 375 -7.80 14.77 4.33
N SER A 376 -9.13 14.70 4.49
CA SER A 376 -10.06 15.82 4.37
C SER A 376 -9.77 16.98 5.33
N TYR A 377 -9.07 16.71 6.44
CA TYR A 377 -8.75 17.63 7.54
C TYR A 377 -7.25 17.93 7.66
N ALA A 378 -6.41 17.38 6.78
CA ALA A 378 -4.96 17.57 6.82
C ALA A 378 -4.55 18.92 6.23
N ASP A 379 -3.66 19.65 6.91
CA ASP A 379 -3.14 20.94 6.41
C ASP A 379 -2.18 20.77 5.20
N LYS A 380 -1.80 21.89 4.57
CA LYS A 380 -0.88 21.91 3.41
C LYS A 380 0.48 21.25 3.69
N LYS A 381 1.01 21.32 4.92
CA LYS A 381 2.30 20.75 5.34
C LYS A 381 2.18 19.23 5.55
N MET A 382 1.07 18.78 6.13
CA MET A 382 0.74 17.40 6.39
C MET A 382 0.43 16.63 5.09
N ARG A 383 -0.40 17.21 4.21
CA ARG A 383 -0.60 16.70 2.84
C ARG A 383 0.72 16.54 2.09
N LYS A 384 1.59 17.57 2.15
CA LYS A 384 2.93 17.53 1.55
C LYS A 384 3.86 16.46 2.14
N SER A 385 3.69 16.12 3.42
CA SER A 385 4.40 15.00 4.04
C SER A 385 3.88 13.65 3.54
N MET A 386 2.55 13.48 3.51
CA MET A 386 1.90 12.22 3.13
C MET A 386 2.08 11.91 1.63
N LEU A 387 1.98 12.90 0.75
CA LEU A 387 2.25 12.74 -0.70
C LEU A 387 3.67 12.27 -0.98
N LYS A 388 4.67 12.80 -0.24
CA LYS A 388 6.05 12.32 -0.34
C LYS A 388 6.22 10.90 0.16
N GLY A 389 5.59 10.53 1.27
CA GLY A 389 5.58 9.13 1.76
C GLY A 389 4.90 8.18 0.78
N LEU A 390 3.79 8.58 0.15
CA LEU A 390 3.14 7.79 -0.91
C LEU A 390 4.08 7.55 -2.09
N ARG A 391 4.80 8.60 -2.56
CA ARG A 391 5.79 8.48 -3.64
C ARG A 391 6.97 7.55 -3.30
N THR A 392 7.51 7.65 -2.09
CA THR A 392 8.79 7.01 -1.73
C THR A 392 8.64 5.65 -1.07
N ASP A 393 7.63 5.49 -0.20
CA ASP A 393 7.47 4.32 0.65
C ASP A 393 6.36 3.38 0.15
N PHE A 394 5.42 3.88 -0.66
CA PHE A 394 4.22 3.14 -1.12
C PHE A 394 3.90 3.29 -2.63
N PRO A 395 4.87 3.19 -3.58
CA PRO A 395 4.57 3.32 -5.02
C PRO A 395 3.51 2.32 -5.51
N GLU A 396 3.53 1.08 -4.98
CA GLU A 396 2.56 0.02 -5.31
C GLU A 396 1.12 0.28 -4.80
N ALA A 397 0.86 1.38 -4.07
CA ALA A 397 -0.46 1.67 -3.52
C ALA A 397 -1.55 1.86 -4.59
N VAL A 398 -1.18 2.30 -5.80
CA VAL A 398 -2.08 2.41 -6.96
C VAL A 398 -2.59 1.05 -7.45
N TYR A 399 -1.82 -0.02 -7.22
CA TYR A 399 -2.18 -1.40 -7.55
C TYR A 399 -2.87 -2.14 -6.39
N ASN A 400 -3.24 -1.45 -5.30
CA ASN A 400 -3.90 -2.06 -4.14
C ASN A 400 -5.38 -1.63 -4.05
N ARG A 401 -6.27 -2.63 -3.94
CA ARG A 401 -7.74 -2.50 -3.84
C ARG A 401 -8.22 -1.45 -2.83
N VAL A 402 -7.50 -1.32 -1.73
CA VAL A 402 -7.86 -0.44 -0.61
C VAL A 402 -7.11 0.89 -0.75
N ASN A 403 -5.80 0.83 -0.96
CA ASN A 403 -4.93 2.01 -0.85
C ASN A 403 -5.10 3.00 -2.01
N VAL A 404 -5.60 2.53 -3.17
CA VAL A 404 -5.96 3.42 -4.30
C VAL A 404 -6.99 4.49 -3.90
N SER A 405 -7.88 4.21 -2.93
CA SER A 405 -8.84 5.19 -2.42
C SER A 405 -8.16 6.40 -1.76
N LEU A 406 -7.04 6.17 -1.05
CA LEU A 406 -6.23 7.24 -0.47
C LEU A 406 -5.52 8.05 -1.56
N LEU A 407 -5.08 7.44 -2.67
CA LEU A 407 -4.46 8.17 -3.78
C LEU A 407 -5.48 9.06 -4.49
N ILE A 408 -6.67 8.54 -4.79
CA ILE A 408 -7.81 9.30 -5.35
C ILE A 408 -8.16 10.47 -4.42
N LYS A 409 -8.27 10.23 -3.12
CA LYS A 409 -8.53 11.29 -2.14
C LYS A 409 -7.40 12.32 -2.06
N ALA A 410 -6.14 11.87 -2.10
CA ALA A 410 -4.99 12.75 -1.97
C ALA A 410 -4.82 13.69 -3.17
N ILE A 411 -5.08 13.20 -4.39
CA ILE A 411 -5.00 14.03 -5.60
C ILE A 411 -6.13 15.06 -5.67
N HIS A 412 -7.36 14.68 -5.30
CA HIS A 412 -8.53 15.56 -5.34
C HIS A 412 -8.62 16.56 -4.18
N CYS A 413 -8.02 16.27 -3.03
CA CYS A 413 -7.99 17.22 -1.91
C CYS A 413 -6.78 18.18 -1.95
N THR A 414 -5.72 17.91 -2.72
CA THR A 414 -4.49 18.74 -2.65
C THR A 414 -4.55 19.93 -3.61
N ASP A 415 -4.42 21.15 -3.08
CA ASP A 415 -4.42 22.39 -3.87
C ASP A 415 -3.09 22.67 -4.61
N ASP A 416 -2.00 22.06 -4.11
CA ASP A 416 -0.67 22.05 -4.74
C ASP A 416 -0.61 20.93 -5.78
N THR A 417 -1.28 21.12 -6.91
CA THR A 417 -1.39 20.14 -8.00
C THR A 417 -0.04 19.82 -8.63
N LYS A 418 0.89 20.77 -8.69
CA LYS A 418 2.28 20.52 -9.11
C LYS A 418 2.93 19.47 -8.19
N LEU A 419 2.76 19.59 -6.88
CA LEU A 419 3.19 18.55 -5.94
C LEU A 419 2.43 17.22 -6.13
N SER A 420 1.12 17.24 -6.40
CA SER A 420 0.35 16.03 -6.70
C SER A 420 0.86 15.30 -7.94
N ILE A 421 1.12 16.02 -9.04
CA ILE A 421 1.71 15.50 -10.28
C ILE A 421 3.09 14.91 -9.99
N ASP A 422 3.95 15.67 -9.31
CA ASP A 422 5.31 15.26 -8.93
C ASP A 422 5.34 14.03 -7.98
N CYS A 423 4.29 13.80 -7.19
CA CYS A 423 4.25 12.71 -6.21
C CYS A 423 3.49 11.47 -6.68
N LEU A 424 2.43 11.62 -7.47
CA LEU A 424 1.48 10.55 -7.77
C LEU A 424 1.32 10.25 -9.27
N LEU A 425 1.62 11.19 -10.18
CA LEU A 425 1.42 10.98 -11.63
C LEU A 425 2.73 10.75 -12.39
N ARG A 426 3.72 11.63 -12.25
CA ARG A 426 5.01 11.45 -12.94
C ARG A 426 5.72 10.12 -12.62
N PRO A 427 5.66 9.57 -11.38
CA PRO A 427 6.21 8.24 -11.09
C PRO A 427 5.49 7.07 -11.78
N LEU A 428 4.32 7.31 -12.39
CA LEU A 428 3.53 6.31 -13.11
C LEU A 428 3.58 6.49 -14.64
N GLN A 429 4.33 7.48 -15.14
CA GLN A 429 4.36 7.85 -16.56
C GLN A 429 4.96 6.72 -17.43
N ASP A 430 6.08 6.14 -17.02
CA ASP A 430 6.75 5.06 -17.76
C ASP A 430 5.95 3.75 -17.75
N ASP A 431 5.03 3.61 -16.79
CA ASP A 431 4.24 2.40 -16.50
C ASP A 431 2.74 2.60 -16.85
N LEU A 432 2.40 3.67 -17.59
CA LEU A 432 1.03 4.18 -17.73
C LEU A 432 0.05 3.16 -18.33
N GLN A 433 0.48 2.41 -19.36
CA GLN A 433 -0.31 1.32 -19.97
C GLN A 433 -0.67 0.24 -18.93
N LYS A 434 0.29 -0.17 -18.10
CA LYS A 434 0.09 -1.12 -17.00
C LYS A 434 -0.85 -0.57 -15.93
N VAL A 435 -0.85 0.75 -15.68
CA VAL A 435 -1.81 1.39 -14.76
C VAL A 435 -3.24 1.36 -15.32
N VAL A 436 -3.46 1.76 -16.58
CA VAL A 436 -4.82 1.81 -17.17
C VAL A 436 -5.42 0.41 -17.40
N CYS A 437 -4.60 -0.61 -17.67
CA CYS A 437 -5.06 -1.99 -17.77
C CYS A 437 -5.26 -2.68 -16.41
N HIS A 438 -4.85 -2.09 -15.28
CA HIS A 438 -4.96 -2.74 -13.97
C HIS A 438 -6.33 -2.52 -13.29
N GLN A 439 -6.87 -3.61 -12.71
CA GLN A 439 -8.16 -3.66 -12.00
C GLN A 439 -8.37 -2.59 -10.90
N TYR A 440 -7.28 -2.01 -10.37
CA TYR A 440 -7.34 -0.87 -9.43
C TYR A 440 -6.63 0.37 -9.97
N GLY A 441 -5.63 0.23 -10.86
CA GLY A 441 -4.87 1.38 -11.38
C GLY A 441 -5.73 2.30 -12.23
N HIS A 442 -6.62 1.72 -13.04
CA HIS A 442 -7.59 2.49 -13.82
C HIS A 442 -8.51 3.35 -12.94
N LEU A 443 -8.81 2.97 -11.69
CA LEU A 443 -9.66 3.78 -10.80
C LEU A 443 -9.00 5.12 -10.46
N PHE A 444 -7.67 5.16 -10.33
CA PHE A 444 -6.93 6.38 -10.06
C PHE A 444 -6.90 7.30 -11.30
N VAL A 445 -6.52 6.75 -12.46
CA VAL A 445 -6.52 7.48 -13.75
C VAL A 445 -7.92 7.98 -14.10
N ARG A 446 -8.94 7.12 -14.00
CA ARG A 446 -10.34 7.46 -14.26
C ARG A 446 -10.80 8.61 -13.38
N SER A 447 -10.42 8.64 -12.10
CA SER A 447 -10.83 9.72 -11.20
C SER A 447 -10.34 11.11 -11.62
N ILE A 448 -9.33 11.21 -12.49
CA ILE A 448 -8.80 12.48 -12.98
C ILE A 448 -9.53 12.92 -14.26
N LEU A 449 -9.98 11.96 -15.08
CA LEU A 449 -10.80 12.19 -16.27
C LEU A 449 -12.28 12.47 -15.90
N GLU A 450 -12.83 11.64 -15.02
CA GLU A 450 -14.18 11.69 -14.48
C GLU A 450 -14.11 11.78 -12.94
N PRO A 451 -14.16 12.99 -12.35
CA PRO A 451 -14.01 13.17 -10.91
C PRO A 451 -15.18 12.55 -10.12
N PRO A 452 -14.95 12.12 -8.87
CA PRO A 452 -16.03 11.78 -7.96
C PRO A 452 -16.88 13.03 -7.69
N LYS A 453 -18.21 12.91 -7.78
CA LYS A 453 -19.14 14.05 -7.58
C LYS A 453 -18.88 14.81 -6.28
N ASP A 454 -18.62 14.09 -5.20
CA ASP A 454 -18.46 14.64 -3.86
C ASP A 454 -17.10 14.27 -3.27
N VAL A 455 -16.12 15.18 -3.34
CA VAL A 455 -14.84 15.06 -2.62
C VAL A 455 -14.76 16.11 -1.51
N HIS A 456 -15.60 15.96 -0.50
CA HIS A 456 -15.61 16.84 0.68
C HIS A 456 -14.22 17.00 1.31
N SER A 457 -13.80 18.24 1.59
CA SER A 457 -12.61 18.54 2.37
C SER A 457 -12.72 19.90 3.06
N ALA A 458 -12.48 19.93 4.37
CA ALA A 458 -12.51 21.15 5.18
C ALA A 458 -11.26 22.03 5.02
N THR A 459 -10.24 21.57 4.28
CA THR A 459 -8.91 22.20 4.19
C THR A 459 -8.42 22.34 2.75
N SER A 460 -9.32 22.23 1.77
CA SER A 460 -9.05 22.44 0.34
C SER A 460 -9.66 23.77 -0.09
N LEU A 461 -8.83 24.68 -0.61
CA LEU A 461 -9.25 26.04 -0.98
C LEU A 461 -9.29 26.27 -2.49
N LYS A 462 -8.70 25.38 -3.30
CA LYS A 462 -8.81 25.46 -4.77
C LYS A 462 -10.15 24.88 -5.23
N ASP A 463 -10.76 25.54 -6.20
CA ASP A 463 -11.95 25.04 -6.89
C ASP A 463 -11.72 23.61 -7.46
N PRO A 464 -12.70 22.68 -7.36
CA PRO A 464 -12.57 21.34 -7.90
C PRO A 464 -12.30 21.27 -9.41
N SER A 465 -12.94 22.14 -10.20
CA SER A 465 -12.79 22.21 -11.66
C SER A 465 -11.40 22.71 -12.04
N VAL A 466 -10.94 23.80 -11.43
CA VAL A 466 -9.56 24.32 -11.66
C VAL A 466 -8.50 23.28 -11.25
N ARG A 467 -8.73 22.54 -10.16
CA ARG A 467 -7.85 21.43 -9.76
C ARG A 467 -7.87 20.30 -10.79
N GLN A 468 -9.03 19.95 -11.33
CA GLN A 468 -9.20 18.94 -12.36
C GLN A 468 -8.49 19.34 -13.67
N GLU A 469 -8.69 20.56 -14.16
CA GLU A 469 -8.04 21.10 -15.36
C GLU A 469 -6.51 21.04 -15.27
N GLU A 470 -5.94 21.50 -14.15
CA GLU A 470 -4.48 21.43 -13.91
C GLU A 470 -3.96 19.98 -13.97
N LEU A 471 -4.70 19.01 -13.44
CA LEU A 471 -4.31 17.60 -13.45
C LEU A 471 -4.49 16.95 -14.83
N GLN A 472 -5.58 17.27 -15.53
CA GLN A 472 -5.84 16.81 -16.90
C GLN A 472 -4.83 17.40 -17.89
N SER A 473 -4.39 18.64 -17.71
CA SER A 473 -3.37 19.28 -18.57
C SER A 473 -2.04 18.52 -18.62
N PHE A 474 -1.70 17.79 -17.55
CA PHE A 474 -0.52 16.90 -17.52
C PHE A 474 -0.83 15.49 -18.04
N LEU A 475 -1.98 14.92 -17.67
CA LEU A 475 -2.27 13.50 -17.89
C LEU A 475 -2.91 13.20 -19.26
N LEU A 476 -3.75 14.10 -19.78
CA LEU A 476 -4.50 13.87 -21.01
C LEU A 476 -3.61 13.72 -22.26
N PRO A 477 -2.56 14.55 -22.48
CA PRO A 477 -1.65 14.36 -23.61
C PRO A 477 -0.96 12.99 -23.57
N LEU A 478 -0.46 12.58 -22.39
CA LEU A 478 0.20 11.29 -22.19
C LEU A 478 -0.72 10.09 -22.50
N LEU A 479 -2.01 10.21 -22.19
CA LEU A 479 -3.00 9.18 -22.53
C LEU A 479 -3.38 9.18 -24.01
N VAL A 480 -3.46 10.36 -24.65
CA VAL A 480 -3.74 10.50 -26.08
C VAL A 480 -2.59 9.90 -26.91
N ASP A 481 -1.34 10.25 -26.60
CA ASP A 481 -0.15 9.71 -27.28
C ASP A 481 -0.03 8.20 -27.06
N MET A 482 -0.28 7.73 -25.83
CA MET A 482 -0.33 6.30 -25.51
C MET A 482 -1.38 5.58 -26.36
N PHE A 483 -2.64 6.04 -26.40
CA PHE A 483 -3.68 5.36 -27.17
C PHE A 483 -3.46 5.41 -28.68
N LYS A 484 -2.83 6.47 -29.22
CA LYS A 484 -2.40 6.51 -30.63
C LYS A 484 -1.27 5.52 -30.97
N SER A 485 -0.53 5.05 -29.97
CA SER A 485 0.58 4.08 -30.15
C SER A 485 0.19 2.62 -29.94
N LEU A 486 -1.07 2.34 -29.55
CA LEU A 486 -1.54 1.01 -29.17
C LEU A 486 -2.62 0.49 -30.11
N GLN A 487 -2.72 -0.84 -30.24
CA GLN A 487 -3.83 -1.49 -30.92
C GLN A 487 -5.11 -1.29 -30.09
N LEU A 488 -6.12 -0.61 -30.65
CA LEU A 488 -7.28 -0.20 -29.88
C LEU A 488 -8.23 -1.37 -29.60
N ARG A 489 -8.23 -2.44 -30.40
CA ARG A 489 -8.95 -3.69 -30.15
C ARG A 489 -8.77 -4.22 -28.73
N GLU A 490 -7.52 -4.44 -28.31
CA GLU A 490 -7.18 -4.93 -26.97
C GLU A 490 -7.65 -3.97 -25.86
N ILE A 491 -7.63 -2.66 -26.13
CA ILE A 491 -8.04 -1.61 -25.20
C ILE A 491 -9.58 -1.57 -25.05
N ILE A 492 -10.31 -1.77 -26.14
CA ILE A 492 -11.78 -1.83 -26.18
C ILE A 492 -12.27 -3.09 -25.45
N GLU A 493 -11.65 -4.25 -25.71
CA GLU A 493 -11.93 -5.51 -25.00
C GLU A 493 -11.56 -5.45 -23.50
N SER A 494 -10.53 -4.68 -23.14
CA SER A 494 -10.12 -4.48 -21.76
C SER A 494 -11.17 -3.69 -20.96
N LYS A 495 -11.90 -4.41 -20.10
CA LYS A 495 -12.87 -3.87 -19.11
C LYS A 495 -12.35 -2.68 -18.29
N TYR A 496 -11.04 -2.53 -18.14
CA TYR A 496 -10.40 -1.46 -17.37
C TYR A 496 -9.92 -0.31 -18.26
N ALA A 497 -9.26 -0.61 -19.38
CA ALA A 497 -8.69 0.41 -20.26
C ALA A 497 -9.75 1.11 -21.12
N SER A 498 -10.80 0.40 -21.57
CA SER A 498 -11.97 0.98 -22.25
C SER A 498 -12.65 2.11 -21.47
N GLN A 499 -12.71 2.02 -20.13
CA GLN A 499 -13.22 3.10 -19.28
C GLN A 499 -12.32 4.35 -19.29
N ILE A 500 -11.01 4.16 -19.47
CA ILE A 500 -10.04 5.27 -19.61
C ILE A 500 -10.14 5.87 -21.01
N LEU A 501 -10.23 5.04 -22.05
CA LEU A 501 -10.42 5.46 -23.44
C LEU A 501 -11.69 6.31 -23.58
N MET A 502 -12.81 5.89 -22.98
CA MET A 502 -14.05 6.68 -22.89
C MET A 502 -13.83 8.03 -22.19
N GLY A 503 -13.09 8.05 -21.08
CA GLY A 503 -12.76 9.29 -20.37
C GLY A 503 -11.84 10.23 -21.16
N VAL A 504 -10.92 9.69 -21.97
CA VAL A 504 -10.04 10.46 -22.86
C VAL A 504 -10.82 11.05 -24.03
N LEU A 505 -11.70 10.27 -24.66
CA LEU A 505 -12.58 10.77 -25.73
C LEU A 505 -13.56 11.84 -25.23
N ARG A 506 -13.94 11.80 -23.94
CA ARG A 506 -14.75 12.84 -23.28
C ARG A 506 -14.01 14.13 -22.96
N ALA A 507 -12.71 14.05 -22.70
CA ALA A 507 -11.88 15.17 -22.26
C ALA A 507 -11.04 15.79 -23.40
N SER A 508 -10.82 15.05 -24.49
CA SER A 508 -10.09 15.51 -25.69
C SER A 508 -11.04 15.70 -26.87
N LYS A 509 -10.64 16.54 -27.83
CA LYS A 509 -11.28 16.65 -29.14
C LYS A 509 -10.55 15.81 -30.21
N ASP A 510 -9.99 14.68 -29.80
CA ASP A 510 -9.08 13.90 -30.66
C ASP A 510 -9.85 12.97 -31.61
N ALA A 511 -10.23 13.52 -32.76
CA ALA A 511 -10.93 12.78 -33.80
C ALA A 511 -10.12 11.58 -34.34
N ALA A 512 -8.78 11.60 -34.29
CA ALA A 512 -7.97 10.50 -34.82
C ALA A 512 -8.12 9.21 -33.99
N ILE A 513 -8.23 9.32 -32.66
CA ILE A 513 -8.57 8.17 -31.80
C ILE A 513 -9.99 7.67 -32.11
N LEU A 514 -10.96 8.57 -32.32
CA LEU A 514 -12.33 8.18 -32.67
C LEU A 514 -12.41 7.48 -34.03
N HIS A 515 -11.70 7.98 -35.06
CA HIS A 515 -11.61 7.31 -36.37
C HIS A 515 -10.97 5.92 -36.26
N SER A 516 -9.88 5.79 -35.50
CA SER A 516 -9.22 4.48 -35.27
C SER A 516 -10.16 3.46 -34.60
N ILE A 517 -11.04 3.90 -33.68
CA ILE A 517 -12.08 3.05 -33.09
C ILE A 517 -13.17 2.69 -34.12
N VAL A 518 -13.55 3.62 -34.99
CA VAL A 518 -14.54 3.41 -36.05
C VAL A 518 -14.02 2.44 -37.11
N ASP A 519 -12.73 2.46 -37.42
CA ASP A 519 -12.09 1.51 -38.33
C ASP A 519 -12.02 0.10 -37.71
N GLU A 520 -11.63 -0.04 -36.44
CA GLU A 520 -11.69 -1.32 -35.70
C GLU A 520 -13.14 -1.89 -35.62
N ILE A 521 -14.15 -1.01 -35.52
CA ILE A 521 -15.58 -1.39 -35.58
C ILE A 521 -15.97 -1.83 -37.00
N ARG A 522 -15.45 -1.19 -38.06
CA ARG A 522 -15.70 -1.57 -39.46
C ARG A 522 -15.16 -2.98 -39.74
N ASP A 523 -13.93 -3.24 -39.31
CA ASP A 523 -13.25 -4.51 -39.54
C ASP A 523 -13.93 -5.65 -38.76
N ASP A 524 -14.31 -5.43 -37.49
CA ASP A 524 -15.11 -6.40 -36.74
C ASP A 524 -16.52 -6.61 -37.32
N ALA A 525 -17.16 -5.56 -37.84
CA ALA A 525 -18.45 -5.66 -38.51
C ALA A 525 -18.38 -6.44 -39.84
N ALA A 526 -17.24 -6.40 -40.54
CA ALA A 526 -16.98 -7.20 -41.73
C ALA A 526 -16.67 -8.67 -41.38
N ASP A 527 -15.82 -8.92 -40.39
CA ASP A 527 -15.33 -10.24 -39.97
C ASP A 527 -16.31 -10.98 -39.03
N GLU A 528 -15.94 -11.52 -37.87
CA GLU A 528 -16.83 -12.35 -37.05
C GLU A 528 -17.83 -11.56 -36.17
N MET A 529 -17.77 -10.24 -36.11
CA MET A 529 -18.46 -9.40 -35.10
C MET A 529 -18.09 -9.77 -33.65
N SER A 530 -16.83 -10.11 -33.41
CA SER A 530 -16.27 -10.52 -32.11
C SER A 530 -16.42 -9.44 -31.04
N LEU A 531 -16.12 -8.17 -31.37
CA LEU A 531 -16.28 -7.02 -30.50
C LEU A 531 -17.75 -6.68 -30.30
N LEU A 532 -18.54 -6.63 -31.38
CA LEU A 532 -19.96 -6.23 -31.30
C LEU A 532 -20.84 -7.27 -30.60
N LYS A 533 -20.47 -8.57 -30.60
CA LYS A 533 -21.16 -9.63 -29.85
C LYS A 533 -20.81 -9.65 -28.36
N ASN A 534 -19.63 -9.20 -27.98
CA ASN A 534 -19.22 -9.11 -26.57
C ASN A 534 -19.98 -7.96 -25.87
N LEU A 535 -20.50 -8.23 -24.68
CA LEU A 535 -21.43 -7.33 -23.99
C LEU A 535 -20.76 -6.07 -23.41
N ASP A 536 -19.53 -6.17 -22.91
CA ASP A 536 -18.86 -5.01 -22.29
C ASP A 536 -18.27 -4.07 -23.36
N THR A 537 -17.83 -4.61 -24.50
CA THR A 537 -17.42 -3.87 -25.71
C THR A 537 -18.61 -3.23 -26.43
N LEU A 538 -19.72 -3.96 -26.63
CA LEU A 538 -20.96 -3.39 -27.19
C LEU A 538 -21.44 -2.20 -26.34
N ARG A 539 -21.43 -2.33 -25.01
CA ARG A 539 -21.76 -1.22 -24.10
C ARG A 539 -20.82 -0.03 -24.22
N PHE A 540 -19.53 -0.24 -24.49
CA PHE A 540 -18.59 0.85 -24.76
C PHE A 540 -19.00 1.60 -26.04
N VAL A 541 -19.26 0.90 -27.15
CA VAL A 541 -19.69 1.52 -28.42
C VAL A 541 -21.06 2.22 -28.28
N GLN A 542 -22.04 1.58 -27.63
CA GLN A 542 -23.32 2.21 -27.29
C GLN A 542 -23.15 3.46 -26.43
N THR A 543 -22.14 3.50 -25.54
CA THR A 543 -21.86 4.68 -24.71
C THR A 543 -21.26 5.83 -25.54
N LEU A 544 -20.42 5.54 -26.55
CA LEU A 544 -19.93 6.57 -27.50
C LEU A 544 -21.08 7.25 -28.23
N VAL A 545 -22.10 6.48 -28.64
CA VAL A 545 -23.25 6.96 -29.40
C VAL A 545 -24.31 7.64 -28.50
N LYS A 546 -24.81 6.93 -27.49
CA LYS A 546 -25.95 7.38 -26.68
C LYS A 546 -25.58 8.43 -25.64
N LYS A 547 -24.33 8.43 -25.14
CA LYS A 547 -23.85 9.32 -24.08
C LYS A 547 -22.39 9.77 -24.30
N PRO A 548 -22.06 10.40 -25.44
CA PRO A 548 -20.70 10.86 -25.71
C PRO A 548 -20.19 11.81 -24.62
N GLY A 549 -20.97 12.83 -24.26
CA GLY A 549 -20.50 13.98 -23.47
C GLY A 549 -20.12 15.15 -24.40
N PRO A 550 -20.11 16.41 -23.92
CA PRO A 550 -20.21 17.58 -24.79
C PRO A 550 -19.15 17.66 -25.88
N LEU A 551 -17.86 17.51 -25.53
CA LEU A 551 -16.74 17.63 -26.47
C LEU A 551 -16.71 16.49 -27.52
N LEU A 552 -17.29 15.34 -27.19
CA LEU A 552 -17.38 14.17 -28.07
C LEU A 552 -18.66 14.18 -28.92
N ASP A 553 -19.74 14.79 -28.44
CA ASP A 553 -21.01 14.98 -29.16
C ASP A 553 -20.81 15.92 -30.37
N GLU A 554 -19.88 16.89 -30.25
CA GLU A 554 -19.40 17.72 -31.37
C GLU A 554 -18.82 16.87 -32.54
N LEU A 555 -18.18 15.74 -32.24
CA LEU A 555 -17.57 14.84 -33.24
C LEU A 555 -18.58 13.85 -33.85
N ARG A 556 -19.87 13.96 -33.51
CA ARG A 556 -20.98 13.13 -34.01
C ARG A 556 -20.65 11.63 -34.17
N PRO A 557 -20.33 10.88 -33.09
CA PRO A 557 -19.88 9.50 -33.20
C PRO A 557 -20.86 8.58 -33.94
N TYR A 558 -22.16 8.84 -33.87
CA TYR A 558 -23.19 8.13 -34.62
C TYR A 558 -22.97 8.22 -36.15
N ALA A 559 -22.61 9.41 -36.67
CA ALA A 559 -22.41 9.66 -38.09
C ALA A 559 -21.11 9.06 -38.64
N LEU A 560 -20.15 8.74 -37.77
CA LEU A 560 -18.93 8.00 -38.13
C LEU A 560 -19.13 6.48 -38.02
N ILE A 561 -19.81 6.02 -36.97
CA ILE A 561 -20.06 4.59 -36.73
C ILE A 561 -21.08 4.03 -37.74
N TRP A 562 -22.12 4.79 -38.13
CA TRP A 562 -23.14 4.32 -39.05
C TRP A 562 -22.56 3.87 -40.42
N PRO A 563 -21.78 4.68 -41.16
CA PRO A 563 -21.13 4.24 -42.41
C PRO A 563 -20.19 3.04 -42.23
N ALA A 564 -19.58 2.86 -41.06
CA ALA A 564 -18.72 1.72 -40.77
C ALA A 564 -19.49 0.40 -40.60
N ILE A 565 -20.76 0.45 -40.18
CA ILE A 565 -21.57 -0.77 -39.93
C ILE A 565 -22.67 -1.02 -40.96
N LYS A 566 -23.03 -0.03 -41.80
CA LYS A 566 -24.27 -0.09 -42.61
C LYS A 566 -24.36 -1.23 -43.62
N GLU A 567 -23.23 -1.70 -44.16
CA GLU A 567 -23.20 -2.86 -45.06
C GLU A 567 -23.42 -4.19 -44.30
N SER A 568 -23.07 -4.25 -43.02
CA SER A 568 -23.28 -5.41 -42.16
C SER A 568 -24.59 -5.38 -41.37
N CYS A 569 -25.49 -4.42 -41.62
CA CYS A 569 -26.73 -4.23 -40.86
C CYS A 569 -27.58 -5.50 -40.70
N HIS A 570 -27.70 -6.36 -41.72
CA HIS A 570 -28.43 -7.63 -41.62
C HIS A 570 -27.88 -8.54 -40.50
N ARG A 571 -26.56 -8.56 -40.31
CA ARG A 571 -25.87 -9.32 -39.26
C ARG A 571 -26.10 -8.72 -37.88
N ILE A 572 -26.23 -7.39 -37.79
CA ILE A 572 -26.46 -6.65 -36.55
C ILE A 572 -27.93 -6.77 -36.10
N LEU A 573 -28.89 -6.65 -37.04
CA LEU A 573 -30.33 -6.83 -36.80
C LEU A 573 -30.69 -8.24 -36.30
N THR A 574 -29.93 -9.26 -36.73
CA THR A 574 -30.09 -10.66 -36.30
C THR A 574 -29.36 -10.99 -34.98
N ASN A 575 -28.75 -10.01 -34.32
CA ASN A 575 -28.04 -10.18 -33.05
C ASN A 575 -28.51 -9.17 -31.99
N LYS A 576 -28.10 -9.39 -30.73
CA LYS A 576 -28.34 -8.44 -29.62
C LYS A 576 -27.70 -7.06 -29.85
N CYS A 577 -26.83 -6.95 -30.84
CA CYS A 577 -26.21 -5.73 -31.35
C CYS A 577 -27.23 -4.72 -31.91
N VAL A 578 -28.47 -5.13 -32.22
CA VAL A 578 -29.55 -4.24 -32.72
C VAL A 578 -29.76 -2.96 -31.90
N PHE A 579 -29.50 -2.97 -30.59
CA PHE A 579 -29.60 -1.77 -29.76
C PHE A 579 -28.59 -0.67 -30.14
N LEU A 580 -27.48 -0.99 -30.81
CA LEU A 580 -26.58 0.02 -31.37
C LEU A 580 -27.24 0.79 -32.53
N LEU A 581 -28.08 0.12 -33.34
CA LEU A 581 -28.84 0.75 -34.42
C LEU A 581 -29.92 1.69 -33.85
N VAL A 582 -30.57 1.28 -32.75
CA VAL A 582 -31.48 2.13 -31.97
C VAL A 582 -30.74 3.36 -31.42
N ASP A 583 -29.59 3.18 -30.78
CA ASP A 583 -28.81 4.29 -30.23
C ASP A 583 -28.34 5.28 -31.31
N ILE A 584 -27.97 4.78 -32.50
CA ILE A 584 -27.58 5.61 -33.66
C ILE A 584 -28.77 6.43 -34.15
N MET A 585 -29.95 5.81 -34.30
CA MET A 585 -31.15 6.50 -34.77
C MET A 585 -31.62 7.57 -33.77
N GLU A 586 -31.65 7.24 -32.46
CA GLU A 586 -31.92 8.21 -31.40
C GLU A 586 -30.93 9.40 -31.43
N ALA A 587 -29.64 9.14 -31.65
CA ALA A 587 -28.61 10.18 -31.70
C ALA A 587 -28.75 11.07 -32.94
N ALA A 588 -29.03 10.49 -34.11
CA ALA A 588 -29.27 11.24 -35.35
C ALA A 588 -30.53 12.10 -35.24
N MET A 589 -31.63 11.57 -34.68
CA MET A 589 -32.85 12.33 -34.37
C MET A 589 -32.57 13.49 -33.39
N LYS A 590 -31.85 13.24 -32.28
CA LYS A 590 -31.46 14.28 -31.31
C LYS A 590 -30.68 15.43 -31.95
N HIS A 591 -29.88 15.18 -32.98
CA HIS A 591 -29.09 16.17 -33.70
C HIS A 591 -29.79 16.74 -34.95
N ASN A 592 -31.01 16.28 -35.27
CA ASN A 592 -31.75 16.59 -36.51
C ASN A 592 -30.93 16.30 -37.78
N ASP A 593 -30.20 15.19 -37.78
CA ASP A 593 -29.28 14.79 -38.86
C ASP A 593 -30.04 14.11 -40.01
N ILE A 594 -30.69 14.92 -40.85
CA ILE A 594 -31.59 14.48 -41.93
C ILE A 594 -30.88 13.53 -42.91
N GLU A 595 -29.60 13.78 -43.22
CA GLU A 595 -28.81 12.93 -44.13
C GLU A 595 -28.58 11.54 -43.51
N CYS A 596 -28.11 11.47 -42.26
CA CYS A 596 -27.93 10.20 -41.55
C CYS A 596 -29.25 9.45 -41.39
N ILE A 597 -30.36 10.15 -41.08
CA ILE A 597 -31.70 9.55 -40.97
C ILE A 597 -32.18 8.99 -42.32
N SER A 598 -31.92 9.70 -43.43
CA SER A 598 -32.34 9.28 -44.77
C SER A 598 -31.60 8.02 -45.24
N ASP A 599 -30.26 7.99 -45.15
CA ASP A 599 -29.45 6.81 -45.48
C ASP A 599 -29.79 5.60 -44.58
N PHE A 600 -30.13 5.86 -43.30
CA PHE A 600 -30.60 4.83 -42.37
C PHE A 600 -31.95 4.24 -42.77
N LYS A 601 -32.99 5.08 -43.00
CA LYS A 601 -34.32 4.62 -43.44
C LYS A 601 -34.27 3.96 -44.83
N GLY A 602 -33.34 4.37 -45.70
CA GLY A 602 -33.10 3.73 -47.00
C GLY A 602 -32.48 2.32 -46.89
N LYS A 603 -31.54 2.10 -45.96
CA LYS A 603 -30.91 0.79 -45.74
C LYS A 603 -31.83 -0.16 -44.97
N ILE A 604 -32.46 0.31 -43.89
CA ILE A 604 -33.32 -0.47 -42.99
C ILE A 604 -34.77 0.01 -43.10
N THR A 605 -35.59 -0.78 -43.79
CA THR A 605 -37.01 -0.48 -44.00
C THR A 605 -37.89 -1.27 -43.04
N VAL A 606 -39.14 -0.84 -42.84
CA VAL A 606 -40.07 -1.42 -41.86
C VAL A 606 -40.41 -2.88 -42.19
N GLU A 607 -40.51 -3.23 -43.48
CA GLU A 607 -40.84 -4.57 -43.97
C GLU A 607 -39.76 -5.57 -43.56
N LYS A 608 -38.48 -5.20 -43.72
CA LYS A 608 -37.32 -6.03 -43.32
C LYS A 608 -37.34 -6.32 -41.83
N ILE A 609 -37.73 -5.35 -40.99
CA ILE A 609 -37.87 -5.57 -39.55
C ILE A 609 -39.06 -6.49 -39.24
N GLN A 610 -40.21 -6.29 -39.90
CA GLN A 610 -41.38 -7.16 -39.71
C GLN A 610 -41.11 -8.62 -40.10
N GLU A 611 -40.38 -8.87 -41.19
CA GLU A 611 -39.93 -10.21 -41.59
C GLU A 611 -39.00 -10.84 -40.55
N LEU A 612 -38.06 -10.05 -40.01
CA LEU A 612 -37.18 -10.50 -38.94
C LEU A 612 -37.95 -10.83 -37.66
N CYS A 613 -38.87 -9.97 -37.18
CA CYS A 613 -39.70 -10.30 -36.01
C CYS A 613 -40.48 -11.61 -36.20
N LYS A 614 -41.15 -11.78 -37.35
CA LYS A 614 -41.84 -13.03 -37.73
C LYS A 614 -40.90 -14.26 -37.73
N SER A 615 -39.59 -14.08 -37.95
CA SER A 615 -38.59 -15.15 -37.87
C SER A 615 -38.12 -15.44 -36.44
N PHE A 616 -38.10 -14.44 -35.56
CA PHE A 616 -37.79 -14.57 -34.13
C PHE A 616 -38.97 -15.18 -33.35
N ASP A 617 -40.21 -14.80 -33.67
CA ASP A 617 -41.45 -15.41 -33.17
C ASP A 617 -41.44 -16.94 -33.37
N LYS A 618 -41.15 -17.37 -34.60
CA LYS A 618 -41.05 -18.80 -34.97
C LYS A 618 -39.99 -19.56 -34.17
N LYS A 619 -38.94 -18.87 -33.69
CA LYS A 619 -37.89 -19.42 -32.82
C LYS A 619 -38.17 -19.25 -31.32
N LYS A 620 -39.23 -18.52 -30.95
CA LYS A 620 -39.56 -18.06 -29.58
C LYS A 620 -38.46 -17.19 -28.95
N GLU A 621 -37.74 -16.43 -29.78
CA GLU A 621 -36.69 -15.50 -29.36
C GLU A 621 -37.23 -14.07 -29.15
N LYS A 622 -36.67 -13.33 -28.19
CA LYS A 622 -37.12 -11.96 -27.87
C LYS A 622 -36.50 -10.92 -28.81
N HIS A 623 -37.34 -10.11 -29.46
CA HIS A 623 -36.96 -9.12 -30.48
C HIS A 623 -37.11 -7.65 -30.02
N ALA A 624 -37.17 -7.36 -28.71
CA ALA A 624 -37.41 -6.03 -28.14
C ALA A 624 -36.61 -4.84 -28.72
N GLY A 625 -35.39 -5.07 -29.22
CA GLY A 625 -34.60 -4.04 -29.90
C GLY A 625 -35.06 -3.73 -31.34
N LEU A 626 -35.60 -4.74 -32.05
CA LEU A 626 -36.26 -4.57 -33.35
C LEU A 626 -37.60 -3.82 -33.19
N ASP A 627 -38.34 -4.06 -32.10
CA ASP A 627 -39.61 -3.38 -31.83
C ASP A 627 -39.43 -1.87 -31.59
N ILE A 628 -38.40 -1.50 -30.82
CA ILE A 628 -38.01 -0.09 -30.62
C ILE A 628 -37.51 0.51 -31.94
N LEU A 629 -36.71 -0.22 -32.72
CA LEU A 629 -36.21 0.26 -33.99
C LEU A 629 -37.34 0.48 -35.01
N MET A 630 -38.34 -0.41 -35.05
CA MET A 630 -39.53 -0.26 -35.89
C MET A 630 -40.29 1.03 -35.56
N LYS A 631 -40.47 1.32 -34.26
CA LYS A 631 -41.08 2.57 -33.79
C LYS A 631 -40.31 3.81 -34.25
N LEU A 632 -38.97 3.79 -34.16
CA LEU A 632 -38.09 4.87 -34.62
C LEU A 632 -37.98 5.00 -36.15
N LEU A 633 -38.45 4.02 -36.92
CA LEU A 633 -38.60 4.16 -38.38
C LEU A 633 -39.94 4.79 -38.77
N THR A 634 -40.99 4.56 -37.97
CA THR A 634 -42.33 5.17 -38.15
C THR A 634 -42.47 6.58 -37.59
N GLU A 635 -41.54 7.00 -36.72
CA GLU A 635 -41.35 8.39 -36.26
C GLU A 635 -40.40 9.16 -37.19
#